data_AF-A0A2P5KT97-F1
#
_entry.id   AF-A0A2P5KT97-F1
#
_cell.length_a   1.000
_cell.length_b   1.000
_cell.length_c   1.000
_cell.angle_alpha   90.00
_cell.angle_beta   90.00
_cell.angle_gamma   90.00
#
_symmetry.space_group_name_H-M   'P 1'
#
loop_
_entity.id
_entity.type
_entity.pdbx_description
1 polymer ?
#
loop_
_entity_poly.entity_id
_entity_poly.type
_entity_poly.pdbx_seq_one_letter_code
_entity_poly.pdbx_strand_id
1 'polypeptide(L)'
;MVRSSGRRFRVGSSMMGYRGDDLDLRTPQNWSASAGEIAGWAGEGGSRGRGVPYGGRGPIWVDDTVLAACNHAFEVALAHRAGEVRIEHLLYALTRVEAAAEILEKQGVRVSALRRESATYIASDIPVGLPNGIGEPRRSEAFEDALRLAAAEAMRRNAPATTGDLLHVFLDVRPDLPGLGLLSRNIVRSQRDMPEPALPLGHASGYDPRYAVNPAEPPRERVRMPAGSFYVNEPQRVAIRSELAATTADTVQNTRIEALEQMVRALSHDLTSERKSFSGMLENMQRDFLAQRDDASRLGGGLYDRLQSLEQLVTAHGGEGGARMQLFDRLQAIEVGLDKRLGDLSRTWSMLSDRLQSLEQAMHASRASSHVDLAPLTDKMAAIERTLSSSTAATGDKLKSIEQSVASRVQPELDFSPISDRLDVIEEALLSQEGEASRDVANRLLGIERLVQSQRAEIIAETEVLKSDIAAISGLIMRQPGEAERMQKFAGLLDQGRGETVAAIAGPVLQRVGAWQSESAASLAQMSDRLASAERALTASVQQSNELHKAYEQELGEVHKALVKLNTNQHTLAGTIDQWRTHGTSELAAIGGRIDMLARETQKPVQMLEQMSISMDAMHKITVARYHRRNRFWYWLLGTDDWVAASWPSQLSKLESERNLVKPVRR
;
A
#
# COMPACT_ATOMS: atom_id res chain seq x y z
N MET A 1 -12.33 58.59 13.19
CA MET A 1 -11.43 57.87 14.11
C MET A 1 -11.99 56.46 14.29
N VAL A 2 -11.67 55.55 13.36
CA VAL A 2 -12.26 54.20 13.28
C VAL A 2 -11.20 53.20 13.72
N ARG A 3 -11.43 52.53 14.85
CA ARG A 3 -10.59 51.43 15.36
C ARG A 3 -10.97 50.16 14.61
N SER A 4 -10.06 49.64 13.77
CA SER A 4 -10.20 48.33 13.16
C SER A 4 -9.80 47.25 14.18
N SER A 5 -10.75 46.39 14.51
CA SER A 5 -10.58 45.23 15.37
C SER A 5 -10.26 44.03 14.48
N GLY A 6 -8.98 43.77 14.25
CA GLY A 6 -8.51 42.61 13.50
C GLY A 6 -8.51 41.36 14.39
N ARG A 7 -9.61 40.59 14.35
CA ARG A 7 -9.63 39.21 14.87
C ARG A 7 -8.71 38.34 14.00
N ARG A 8 -7.52 38.02 14.51
CA ARG A 8 -6.73 36.89 13.99
C ARG A 8 -7.44 35.60 14.39
N PHE A 9 -7.86 34.84 13.39
CA PHE A 9 -8.27 33.46 13.55
C PHE A 9 -7.10 32.66 14.12
N ARG A 10 -7.24 32.21 15.38
CA ARG A 10 -6.37 31.19 15.97
C ARG A 10 -6.89 29.85 15.45
N VAL A 11 -6.23 29.30 14.44
CA VAL A 11 -6.44 27.91 14.05
C VAL A 11 -5.99 27.06 15.24
N GLY A 12 -6.86 26.17 15.72
CA GLY A 12 -6.54 25.24 16.79
C GLY A 12 -5.42 24.30 16.34
N SER A 13 -4.21 24.49 16.88
CA SER A 13 -3.13 23.53 16.75
C SER A 13 -3.52 22.28 17.53
N SER A 14 -3.98 21.25 16.81
CA SER A 14 -3.96 19.88 17.29
C SER A 14 -2.53 19.56 17.74
N MET A 15 -2.39 18.89 18.89
CA MET A 15 -1.12 18.48 19.48
C MET A 15 -0.33 17.66 18.45
N MET A 16 0.62 18.28 17.75
CA MET A 16 1.45 17.60 16.76
C MET A 16 2.52 16.81 17.53
N GLY A 17 2.38 15.50 17.59
CA GLY A 17 3.45 14.58 17.93
C GLY A 17 4.26 14.20 16.68
N TYR A 18 5.39 13.53 16.88
CA TYR A 18 6.06 12.84 15.78
C TYR A 18 5.19 11.66 15.30
N ARG A 19 5.12 11.45 13.98
CA ARG A 19 4.25 10.43 13.39
C ARG A 19 4.85 9.02 13.37
N GLY A 20 6.15 8.88 13.53
CA GLY A 20 6.79 7.56 13.67
C GLY A 20 6.78 7.11 15.13
N ASP A 21 6.56 5.82 15.38
CA ASP A 21 6.52 5.25 16.74
C ASP A 21 7.90 5.10 17.41
N ASP A 22 8.97 5.54 16.75
CA ASP A 22 10.36 5.25 17.10
C ASP A 22 11.18 6.45 17.60
N LEU A 23 10.64 7.66 17.51
CA LEU A 23 11.22 8.88 18.10
C LEU A 23 10.19 9.60 18.98
N ASP A 24 10.59 9.91 20.22
CA ASP A 24 9.84 10.82 21.08
C ASP A 24 10.37 12.25 20.88
N LEU A 25 9.77 12.99 19.92
CA LEU A 25 10.08 14.41 19.68
C LEU A 25 9.08 15.29 20.42
N ARG A 26 9.61 16.18 21.27
CA ARG A 26 8.81 17.07 22.10
C ARG A 26 9.10 18.54 21.77
N THR A 27 8.05 19.34 21.62
CA THR A 27 8.10 20.80 21.44
C THR A 27 7.78 21.53 22.74
N PRO A 28 8.11 22.83 22.87
CA PRO A 28 7.79 23.60 24.08
C PRO A 28 6.31 23.52 24.50
N GLN A 29 5.41 23.32 23.54
CA GLN A 29 3.97 23.20 23.77
C GLN A 29 3.58 21.85 24.39
N ASN A 30 4.21 20.75 23.97
CA ASN A 30 3.91 19.40 24.51
C ASN A 30 4.82 19.02 25.69
N TRP A 31 5.97 19.70 25.86
CA TRP A 31 6.88 19.52 26.99
C TRP A 31 6.24 19.95 28.32
N SER A 32 5.51 21.07 28.31
CA SER A 32 4.87 21.66 29.51
C SER A 32 3.62 20.91 30.00
N ALA A 33 2.99 20.07 29.15
CA ALA A 33 1.88 19.21 29.57
C ALA A 33 2.31 18.04 30.47
N SER A 34 3.63 17.76 30.56
CA SER A 34 4.22 16.70 31.38
C SER A 34 5.05 17.20 32.57
N ALA A 35 4.82 18.44 33.03
CA ALA A 35 5.62 19.11 34.06
C ALA A 35 5.70 18.36 35.43
N GLY A 36 4.94 17.28 35.62
CA GLY A 36 5.09 16.37 36.77
C GLY A 36 6.30 15.44 36.71
N GLU A 37 6.89 15.17 35.55
CA GLU A 37 8.02 14.22 35.41
C GLU A 37 9.41 14.89 35.41
N ILE A 38 9.47 16.21 35.21
CA ILE A 38 10.74 16.96 35.04
C ILE A 38 11.45 17.21 36.38
N ALA A 39 10.71 17.21 37.50
CA ALA A 39 11.31 17.41 38.83
C ALA A 39 12.24 16.25 39.26
N GLY A 40 12.18 15.08 38.61
CA GLY A 40 13.07 13.95 38.91
C GLY A 40 14.44 13.98 38.22
N TRP A 41 14.64 14.84 37.21
CA TRP A 41 15.85 14.79 36.37
C TRP A 41 16.81 15.97 36.58
N ALA A 42 16.35 17.08 37.15
CA ALA A 42 17.17 18.28 37.33
C ALA A 42 17.58 18.58 38.79
N GLY A 43 17.26 17.70 39.75
CA GLY A 43 17.52 17.99 41.16
C GLY A 43 17.65 16.76 42.05
N GLU A 44 18.81 16.11 42.03
CA GLU A 44 19.54 15.71 43.25
C GLU A 44 20.84 14.99 42.87
N GLY A 45 21.95 15.39 43.48
CA GLY A 45 23.21 14.65 43.42
C GLY A 45 24.33 15.38 42.69
N GLY A 46 25.08 16.20 43.42
CA GLY A 46 26.37 16.70 42.97
C GLY A 46 27.34 15.53 42.69
N SER A 47 27.86 15.46 41.48
CA SER A 47 29.16 14.84 41.20
C SER A 47 29.76 15.40 39.93
N ARG A 48 30.85 16.13 40.10
CA ARG A 48 31.80 16.46 39.03
C ARG A 48 32.41 15.14 38.54
N GLY A 49 32.03 14.68 37.35
CA GLY A 49 32.60 13.47 36.77
C GLY A 49 32.03 13.12 35.41
N ARG A 50 32.74 13.54 34.35
CA ARG A 50 32.97 12.82 33.09
C ARG A 50 31.87 11.86 32.57
N GLY A 51 31.21 12.29 31.49
CA GLY A 51 30.56 11.39 30.52
C GLY A 51 29.06 11.19 30.73
N VAL A 52 28.24 12.02 30.09
CA VAL A 52 26.83 11.70 29.84
C VAL A 52 26.79 10.48 28.92
N PRO A 53 26.09 9.38 29.27
CA PRO A 53 26.05 8.20 28.43
C PRO A 53 25.22 8.49 27.17
N TYR A 54 25.90 8.52 26.03
CA TYR A 54 25.32 8.40 24.69
C TYR A 54 24.62 7.03 24.59
N GLY A 55 23.32 6.98 24.91
CA GLY A 55 22.58 5.73 24.82
C GLY A 55 21.36 5.71 25.73
N GLY A 56 20.31 6.45 25.35
CA GLY A 56 19.04 6.35 26.04
C GLY A 56 17.92 6.88 25.17
N ARG A 57 16.88 6.05 24.99
CA ARG A 57 15.56 6.34 24.37
C ARG A 57 14.79 7.48 25.08
N GLY A 58 15.46 8.54 25.48
CA GLY A 58 14.86 9.71 26.11
C GLY A 58 14.27 10.66 25.07
N PRO A 59 13.29 11.49 25.48
CA PRO A 59 12.66 12.48 24.62
C PRO A 59 13.66 13.50 24.10
N ILE A 60 13.49 13.91 22.84
CA ILE A 60 14.33 14.91 22.17
C ILE A 60 13.55 16.23 22.13
N TRP A 61 14.11 17.29 22.70
CA TRP A 61 13.48 18.60 22.74
C TRP A 61 13.79 19.41 21.46
N VAL A 62 12.78 19.61 20.63
CA VAL A 62 12.87 20.26 19.30
C VAL A 62 11.88 21.41 19.18
N ASP A 63 12.09 22.35 18.26
CA ASP A 63 11.11 23.39 17.96
C ASP A 63 9.99 22.88 17.03
N ASP A 64 8.92 23.69 16.87
CA ASP A 64 7.78 23.32 16.03
C ASP A 64 8.17 23.18 14.54
N THR A 65 9.23 23.88 14.10
CA THR A 65 9.70 23.87 12.71
C THR A 65 10.42 22.57 12.37
N VAL A 66 11.32 22.13 13.27
CA VAL A 66 12.05 20.86 13.18
C VAL A 66 11.08 19.71 13.29
N LEU A 67 10.11 19.75 14.22
CA LEU A 67 9.07 18.73 14.30
C LEU A 67 8.27 18.62 12.99
N ALA A 68 7.84 19.75 12.43
CA ALA A 68 7.14 19.77 11.14
C ALA A 68 8.00 19.19 10.00
N ALA A 69 9.29 19.50 9.97
CA ALA A 69 10.22 18.94 9.00
C ALA A 69 10.42 17.43 9.19
N CYS A 70 10.53 16.93 10.43
CA CYS A 70 10.62 15.50 10.72
C CYS A 70 9.36 14.74 10.30
N ASN A 71 8.17 15.31 10.55
CA ASN A 71 6.91 14.72 10.10
C ASN A 71 6.79 14.70 8.57
N HIS A 72 7.19 15.78 7.89
CA HIS A 72 7.23 15.80 6.44
C HIS A 72 8.28 14.81 5.88
N ALA A 73 9.42 14.63 6.54
CA ALA A 73 10.41 13.64 6.15
C ALA A 73 9.87 12.20 6.24
N PHE A 74 9.12 11.90 7.31
CA PHE A 74 8.42 10.63 7.49
C PHE A 74 7.37 10.39 6.40
N GLU A 75 6.54 11.38 6.09
CA GLU A 75 5.54 11.29 5.01
C GLU A 75 6.19 11.03 3.64
N VAL A 76 7.32 11.68 3.36
CA VAL A 76 8.06 11.47 2.11
C VAL A 76 8.67 10.07 2.07
N ALA A 77 9.28 9.61 3.16
CA ALA A 77 9.80 8.25 3.25
C ALA A 77 8.68 7.21 3.02
N LEU A 78 7.51 7.42 3.62
CA LEU A 78 6.32 6.58 3.44
C LEU A 78 5.83 6.59 1.98
N ALA A 79 5.73 7.77 1.36
CA ALA A 79 5.28 7.93 -0.02
C ALA A 79 6.22 7.23 -1.03
N HIS A 80 7.52 7.23 -0.74
CA HIS A 80 8.54 6.57 -1.55
C HIS A 80 8.78 5.11 -1.15
N ARG A 81 8.02 4.57 -0.17
CA ARG A 81 8.17 3.21 0.37
C ARG A 81 9.61 2.90 0.81
N ALA A 82 10.29 3.89 1.37
CA ALA A 82 11.60 3.70 1.96
C ALA A 82 11.46 2.88 3.25
N GLY A 83 12.38 1.92 3.47
CA GLY A 83 12.43 1.18 4.74
C GLY A 83 12.77 2.07 5.93
N GLU A 84 13.46 3.19 5.68
CA GLU A 84 13.92 4.10 6.73
C GLU A 84 13.80 5.59 6.40
N VAL A 85 13.51 6.41 7.42
CA VAL A 85 13.60 7.87 7.41
C VAL A 85 15.06 8.28 7.59
N ARG A 86 15.72 8.52 6.46
CA ARG A 86 17.11 9.00 6.37
C ARG A 86 17.26 10.53 6.34
N ILE A 87 18.51 11.00 6.49
CA ILE A 87 18.90 12.43 6.44
C ILE A 87 18.50 13.08 5.11
N GLU A 88 18.50 12.37 3.99
CA GLU A 88 18.11 12.96 2.69
C GLU A 88 16.63 13.34 2.66
N HIS A 89 15.76 12.56 3.33
CA HIS A 89 14.35 12.90 3.50
C HIS A 89 14.20 14.15 4.38
N LEU A 90 15.01 14.27 5.44
CA LEU A 90 15.04 15.46 6.30
C LEU A 90 15.53 16.69 5.52
N LEU A 91 16.61 16.60 4.76
CA LEU A 91 17.10 17.71 3.93
C LEU A 91 16.04 18.15 2.92
N TYR A 92 15.37 17.21 2.26
CA TYR A 92 14.27 17.54 1.36
C TYR A 92 13.11 18.24 2.10
N ALA A 93 12.72 17.75 3.27
CA ALA A 93 11.67 18.36 4.09
C ALA A 93 12.04 19.77 4.59
N LEU A 94 13.30 19.99 5.00
CA LEU A 94 13.80 21.31 5.41
C LEU A 94 13.74 22.33 4.26
N THR A 95 13.90 21.89 3.01
CA THR A 95 13.68 22.80 1.87
C THR A 95 12.21 23.08 1.57
N ARG A 96 11.26 22.29 2.10
CA ARG A 96 9.82 22.42 1.86
C ARG A 96 9.11 23.26 2.91
N VAL A 97 9.53 23.17 4.17
CA VAL A 97 9.00 24.00 5.26
C VAL A 97 9.58 25.42 5.12
N GLU A 98 8.72 26.42 4.89
CA GLU A 98 9.13 27.80 4.59
C GLU A 98 10.07 28.40 5.64
N ALA A 99 9.76 28.21 6.93
CA ALA A 99 10.57 28.70 8.04
C ALA A 99 11.98 28.06 8.09
N ALA A 100 12.10 26.77 7.76
CA ALA A 100 13.39 26.08 7.69
C ALA A 100 14.18 26.49 6.42
N ALA A 101 13.49 26.67 5.30
CA ALA A 101 14.08 27.12 4.05
C ALA A 101 14.70 28.52 4.17
N GLU A 102 14.03 29.45 4.86
CA GLU A 102 14.57 30.79 5.11
C GLU A 102 15.90 30.74 5.91
N ILE A 103 15.99 29.83 6.89
CA ILE A 103 17.21 29.63 7.69
C ILE A 103 18.32 29.02 6.83
N LEU A 104 18.01 28.06 5.97
CA LEU A 104 18.95 27.47 5.00
C LEU A 104 19.53 28.54 4.05
N GLU A 105 18.68 29.43 3.51
CA GLU A 105 19.12 30.51 2.62
C GLU A 105 20.02 31.51 3.34
N LYS A 106 19.71 31.86 4.60
CA LYS A 106 20.56 32.72 5.45
C LYS A 106 21.94 32.13 5.67
N GLN A 107 22.06 30.80 5.70
CA GLN A 107 23.33 30.07 5.82
C GLN A 107 24.03 29.84 4.46
N GLY A 108 23.54 30.47 3.38
CA GLY A 108 24.15 30.39 2.05
C GLY A 108 23.86 29.10 1.29
N VAL A 109 22.87 28.30 1.72
CA VAL A 109 22.45 27.09 1.00
C VAL A 109 21.57 27.45 -0.19
N ARG A 110 21.87 26.91 -1.37
CA ARG A 110 21.02 27.00 -2.56
C ARG A 110 19.81 26.07 -2.41
N VAL A 111 18.75 26.55 -1.75
CA VAL A 111 17.55 25.75 -1.44
C VAL A 111 16.91 25.10 -2.67
N SER A 112 16.83 25.82 -3.80
CA SER A 112 16.25 25.28 -5.03
C SER A 112 17.08 24.15 -5.65
N ALA A 113 18.41 24.24 -5.58
CA ALA A 113 19.32 23.20 -6.08
C ALA A 113 19.33 21.99 -5.13
N LEU A 114 19.45 22.22 -3.82
CA LEU A 114 19.38 21.17 -2.80
C LEU A 114 18.05 20.40 -2.89
N ARG A 115 16.92 21.10 -3.05
CA ARG A 115 15.61 20.45 -3.20
C ARG A 115 15.57 19.51 -4.41
N ARG A 116 16.12 19.94 -5.54
CA ARG A 116 16.16 19.13 -6.77
C ARG A 116 17.05 17.90 -6.58
N GLU A 117 18.25 18.08 -6.05
CA GLU A 117 19.20 16.99 -5.85
C GLU A 117 18.71 15.99 -4.80
N SER A 118 18.16 16.44 -3.67
CA SER A 118 17.55 15.56 -2.66
C SER A 118 16.33 14.81 -3.23
N ALA A 119 15.49 15.46 -4.03
CA ALA A 119 14.36 14.79 -4.68
C ALA A 119 14.82 13.74 -5.70
N THR A 120 15.85 14.04 -6.51
CA THR A 120 16.45 13.08 -7.43
C THR A 120 17.06 11.91 -6.67
N TYR A 121 17.72 12.16 -5.54
CA TYR A 121 18.30 11.10 -4.71
C TYR A 121 17.23 10.17 -4.14
N ILE A 122 16.18 10.74 -3.54
CA ILE A 122 15.04 9.97 -3.00
C ILE A 122 14.33 9.18 -4.11
N ALA A 123 14.16 9.77 -5.30
CA ALA A 123 13.55 9.08 -6.44
C ALA A 123 14.46 8.05 -7.10
N SER A 124 15.78 8.17 -6.94
CA SER A 124 16.76 7.21 -7.45
C SER A 124 16.96 6.01 -6.53
N ASP A 125 16.51 6.11 -5.28
CA ASP A 125 16.56 5.00 -4.35
C ASP A 125 15.54 3.93 -4.76
N ILE A 126 16.03 2.72 -4.99
CA ILE A 126 15.17 1.58 -5.32
C ILE A 126 14.49 1.19 -3.99
N PRO A 127 13.16 1.09 -3.92
CA PRO A 127 12.50 0.65 -2.70
C PRO A 127 13.00 -0.76 -2.38
N VAL A 128 13.90 -0.86 -1.41
CA VAL A 128 14.27 -2.12 -0.78
C VAL A 128 13.04 -2.50 0.02
N GLY A 129 12.14 -3.26 -0.63
CA GLY A 129 10.86 -3.60 -0.06
C GLY A 129 11.06 -4.13 1.35
N LEU A 130 10.34 -3.57 2.32
CA LEU A 130 10.23 -4.20 3.62
C LEU A 130 9.80 -5.65 3.36
N PRO A 131 10.47 -6.66 3.94
CA PRO A 131 10.29 -8.08 3.56
C PRO A 131 8.85 -8.61 3.69
N ASN A 132 7.92 -7.82 4.26
CA ASN A 132 6.50 -8.17 4.42
C ASN A 132 5.51 -7.12 3.90
N GLY A 133 5.92 -6.08 3.15
CA GLY A 133 5.00 -5.13 2.49
C GLY A 133 4.05 -4.31 3.38
N ILE A 134 4.10 -4.49 4.71
CA ILE A 134 3.25 -3.85 5.71
C ILE A 134 4.17 -3.35 6.84
N GLY A 135 4.80 -2.20 6.66
CA GLY A 135 5.55 -1.58 7.75
C GLY A 135 5.82 -0.12 7.50
N GLU A 136 5.72 0.66 8.57
CA GLU A 136 6.03 2.08 8.59
C GLU A 136 7.56 2.30 8.53
N PRO A 137 8.03 3.39 7.88
CA PRO A 137 9.44 3.67 7.76
C PRO A 137 10.05 3.91 9.14
N ARG A 138 11.16 3.25 9.45
CA ARG A 138 11.89 3.44 10.72
C ARG A 138 12.94 4.54 10.59
N ARG A 139 13.24 5.28 11.63
CA ARG A 139 14.35 6.23 11.69
C ARG A 139 15.67 5.51 11.38
N SER A 140 16.52 6.16 10.59
CA SER A 140 17.92 5.72 10.50
C SER A 140 18.70 6.19 11.73
N GLU A 141 19.74 5.44 12.11
CA GLU A 141 20.61 5.82 13.25
C GLU A 141 21.26 7.19 13.03
N ALA A 142 21.71 7.47 11.81
CA ALA A 142 22.28 8.78 11.46
C ALA A 142 21.29 9.94 11.62
N PHE A 143 20.01 9.71 11.32
CA PHE A 143 18.96 10.72 11.49
C PHE A 143 18.67 10.99 12.96
N GLU A 144 18.58 9.94 13.79
CA GLU A 144 18.46 10.10 15.25
C GLU A 144 19.68 10.82 15.84
N ASP A 145 20.88 10.39 15.48
CA ASP A 145 22.13 10.94 16.00
C ASP A 145 22.23 12.43 15.73
N ALA A 146 21.86 12.87 14.52
CA ALA A 146 21.80 14.28 14.17
C ALA A 146 20.84 15.08 15.06
N LEU A 147 19.64 14.56 15.30
CA LEU A 147 18.64 15.21 16.16
C LEU A 147 19.10 15.27 17.62
N ARG A 148 19.71 14.20 18.14
CA ARG A 148 20.23 14.16 19.50
C ARG A 148 21.39 15.13 19.70
N LEU A 149 22.30 15.21 18.74
CA LEU A 149 23.39 16.18 18.77
C LEU A 149 22.86 17.62 18.71
N ALA A 150 21.88 17.90 17.84
CA ALA A 150 21.28 19.22 17.75
C ALA A 150 20.54 19.61 19.04
N ALA A 151 19.87 18.66 19.68
CA ALA A 151 19.24 18.87 20.98
C ALA A 151 20.27 19.08 22.10
N ALA A 152 21.36 18.32 22.12
CA ALA A 152 22.45 18.53 23.09
C ALA A 152 23.08 19.92 22.95
N GLU A 153 23.25 20.39 21.71
CA GLU A 153 23.72 21.74 21.39
C GLU A 153 22.76 22.84 21.86
N ALA A 154 21.48 22.68 21.57
CA ALA A 154 20.44 23.63 21.99
C ALA A 154 20.21 23.64 23.51
N MET A 155 20.39 22.49 24.18
CA MET A 155 20.30 22.35 25.63
C MET A 155 21.35 23.21 26.34
N ARG A 156 22.55 23.42 25.76
CA ARG A 156 23.54 24.36 26.30
C ARG A 156 23.03 25.80 26.38
N ARG A 157 22.07 26.15 25.53
CA ARG A 157 21.42 27.46 25.47
C ARG A 157 20.06 27.48 26.19
N ASN A 158 19.68 26.38 26.85
CA ASN A 158 18.34 26.19 27.45
C ASN A 158 17.19 26.49 26.46
N ALA A 159 17.37 26.12 25.19
CA ALA A 159 16.40 26.33 24.12
C ALA A 159 16.07 24.99 23.43
N PRO A 160 14.90 24.86 22.78
CA PRO A 160 14.59 23.72 21.93
C PRO A 160 15.53 23.68 20.71
N ALA A 161 15.80 22.48 20.19
CA ALA A 161 16.62 22.32 18.98
C ALA A 161 15.95 22.99 17.77
N THR A 162 16.68 23.90 17.13
CA THR A 162 16.22 24.65 15.96
C THR A 162 16.83 24.11 14.67
N THR A 163 16.31 24.54 13.52
CA THR A 163 16.96 24.26 12.22
C THR A 163 18.41 24.76 12.16
N GLY A 164 18.74 25.84 12.88
CA GLY A 164 20.11 26.34 12.98
C GLY A 164 21.05 25.38 13.71
N ASP A 165 20.57 24.71 14.77
CA ASP A 165 21.34 23.70 15.50
C ASP A 165 21.61 22.46 14.65
N LEU A 166 20.60 22.03 13.88
CA LEU A 166 20.78 20.96 12.90
C LEU A 166 21.84 21.31 11.86
N LEU A 167 21.85 22.55 11.36
CA LEU A 167 22.87 22.99 10.40
C LEU A 167 24.26 23.07 11.03
N HIS A 168 24.37 23.53 12.27
CA HIS A 168 25.64 23.49 13.01
C HIS A 168 26.15 22.05 13.15
N VAL A 169 25.27 21.09 13.48
CA VAL A 169 25.64 19.68 13.53
C VAL A 169 26.08 19.15 12.17
N PHE A 170 25.33 19.47 11.11
CA PHE A 170 25.63 18.98 9.75
C PHE A 170 26.91 19.55 9.15
N LEU A 171 27.33 20.75 9.56
CA LEU A 171 28.48 21.42 8.97
C LEU A 171 29.73 21.36 9.84
N ASP A 172 29.57 21.48 11.15
CA ASP A 172 30.69 21.68 12.08
C ASP A 172 30.95 20.46 12.98
N VAL A 173 29.90 19.77 13.45
CA VAL A 173 30.06 18.70 14.45
C VAL A 173 30.22 17.32 13.81
N ARG A 174 29.35 16.95 12.87
CA ARG A 174 29.30 15.64 12.19
C ARG A 174 29.02 15.79 10.69
N PRO A 175 29.96 16.33 9.90
CA PRO A 175 29.83 16.42 8.44
C PRO A 175 29.98 15.08 7.73
N ASP A 176 30.37 14.03 8.46
CA ASP A 176 30.59 12.66 7.99
C ASP A 176 29.30 11.81 7.91
N LEU A 177 28.15 12.33 8.37
CA LEU A 177 26.90 11.58 8.32
C LEU A 177 26.44 11.30 6.88
N PRO A 178 25.84 10.12 6.61
CA PRO A 178 25.36 9.76 5.29
C PRO A 178 24.31 10.75 4.79
N GLY A 179 24.37 11.11 3.51
CA GLY A 179 23.44 12.06 2.88
C GLY A 179 23.82 13.54 2.99
N LEU A 180 24.73 13.93 3.91
CA LEU A 180 25.16 15.33 4.05
C LEU A 180 26.07 15.83 2.93
N GLY A 181 26.60 14.93 2.10
CA GLY A 181 27.30 15.28 0.87
C GLY A 181 26.47 16.19 -0.04
N LEU A 182 25.14 16.03 -0.05
CA LEU A 182 24.23 16.90 -0.81
C LEU A 182 24.21 18.34 -0.27
N LEU A 183 24.19 18.50 1.06
CA LEU A 183 24.20 19.82 1.70
C LEU A 183 25.53 20.55 1.41
N SER A 184 26.66 19.85 1.55
CA SER A 184 28.00 20.44 1.35
C SER A 184 28.23 21.00 -0.06
N ARG A 185 27.64 20.36 -1.10
CA ARG A 185 27.73 20.78 -2.50
C ARG A 185 26.89 22.02 -2.82
N ASN A 186 25.83 22.23 -2.04
CA ASN A 186 24.84 23.29 -2.28
C ASN A 186 25.08 24.54 -1.44
N ILE A 187 26.10 24.56 -0.59
CA ILE A 187 26.52 25.77 0.14
C ILE A 187 27.35 26.66 -0.77
N VAL A 188 26.89 27.90 -0.94
CA VAL A 188 27.67 28.95 -1.58
C VAL A 188 28.76 29.37 -0.60
N ARG A 189 29.96 28.80 -0.74
CA ARG A 189 31.15 29.39 -0.12
C ARG A 189 31.32 30.80 -0.70
N SER A 190 30.96 31.81 0.07
CA SER A 190 31.35 33.18 -0.22
C SER A 190 32.87 33.20 -0.31
N GLN A 191 33.39 33.54 -1.49
CA GLN A 191 34.80 33.66 -1.82
C GLN A 191 35.51 34.81 -1.05
N ARG A 192 35.01 35.21 0.12
CA ARG A 192 35.45 36.39 0.85
C ARG A 192 36.12 36.12 2.19
N ASP A 193 36.04 34.90 2.72
CA ASP A 193 36.75 34.48 3.94
C ASP A 193 37.50 33.17 3.69
N MET A 194 38.56 33.23 2.89
CA MET A 194 39.64 32.25 2.96
C MET A 194 40.76 32.90 3.79
N PRO A 195 41.12 32.38 4.97
CA PRO A 195 42.47 32.55 5.46
C PRO A 195 43.39 31.90 4.42
N GLU A 196 44.29 32.71 3.87
CA GLU A 196 45.36 32.31 2.96
C GLU A 196 45.98 30.99 3.46
N PRO A 197 46.01 29.91 2.65
CA PRO A 197 46.68 28.69 3.07
C PRO A 197 48.17 29.00 3.12
N ALA A 198 48.72 29.00 4.33
CA ALA A 198 50.15 29.13 4.58
C ALA A 198 50.90 28.11 3.72
N LEU A 199 51.61 28.60 2.71
CA LEU A 199 52.54 27.82 1.91
C LEU A 199 53.66 27.30 2.83
N PRO A 200 54.04 26.02 2.76
CA PRO A 200 55.19 25.52 3.51
C PRO A 200 56.48 26.11 2.94
N LEU A 201 57.24 26.79 3.80
CA LEU A 201 58.63 27.19 3.55
C LEU A 201 59.49 25.95 3.21
N GLY A 202 60.19 26.00 2.09
CA GLY A 202 61.18 25.01 1.71
C GLY A 202 62.05 25.45 0.54
N HIS A 203 63.25 25.96 0.87
CA HIS A 203 64.41 26.21 0.02
C HIS A 203 64.46 27.45 -0.89
N ALA A 204 65.04 28.50 -0.32
CA ALA A 204 65.88 29.46 -1.03
C ALA A 204 67.35 28.99 -1.01
N SER A 205 68.00 29.01 -2.18
CA SER A 205 69.46 29.08 -2.31
C SER A 205 69.78 29.85 -3.60
N GLY A 206 70.48 30.98 -3.47
CA GLY A 206 71.15 31.67 -4.58
C GLY A 206 70.76 33.14 -4.82
N TYR A 207 71.32 34.06 -4.02
CA TYR A 207 72.06 35.29 -4.42
C TYR A 207 71.97 35.72 -5.91
N ASP A 208 71.80 36.97 -6.36
CA ASP A 208 71.95 38.34 -5.84
C ASP A 208 71.27 39.34 -6.84
N PRO A 209 71.00 40.61 -6.47
CA PRO A 209 70.04 41.51 -7.11
C PRO A 209 70.70 42.45 -8.12
N ARG A 210 69.91 42.96 -9.06
CA ARG A 210 70.05 44.31 -9.64
C ARG A 210 68.83 44.64 -10.49
N TYR A 211 68.36 45.87 -10.34
CA TYR A 211 67.26 46.54 -11.05
C TYR A 211 65.85 46.36 -10.47
N ALA A 212 65.60 47.13 -9.40
CA ALA A 212 64.30 47.71 -9.16
C ALA A 212 64.25 49.09 -9.84
N VAL A 213 63.44 49.26 -10.89
CA VAL A 213 62.76 50.52 -11.23
C VAL A 213 61.53 50.16 -12.07
N ASN A 214 60.34 50.36 -11.49
CA ASN A 214 59.08 50.42 -12.23
C ASN A 214 58.81 51.90 -12.54
N PRO A 215 58.43 52.26 -13.78
CA PRO A 215 57.54 53.39 -13.96
C PRO A 215 56.30 53.04 -14.79
N ALA A 216 55.17 53.40 -14.20
CA ALA A 216 53.84 53.61 -14.75
C ALA A 216 53.68 53.65 -16.28
N GLU A 217 52.77 52.82 -16.81
CA GLU A 217 52.15 53.01 -18.13
C GLU A 217 50.75 53.64 -18.00
N PRO A 218 50.41 54.64 -18.84
CA PRO A 218 49.12 55.36 -18.84
C PRO A 218 48.02 54.66 -19.66
N PRO A 219 46.73 55.02 -19.48
CA PRO A 219 45.60 54.27 -20.00
C PRO A 219 45.43 54.52 -21.51
N ARG A 220 45.36 53.45 -22.32
CA ARG A 220 45.09 53.57 -23.75
C ARG A 220 43.62 53.35 -24.10
N GLU A 221 43.14 54.37 -24.78
CA GLU A 221 41.82 54.70 -25.29
C GLU A 221 41.31 53.72 -26.36
N ARG A 222 39.98 53.54 -26.40
CA ARG A 222 39.28 52.65 -27.34
C ARG A 222 39.25 53.27 -28.74
N VAL A 223 39.87 52.60 -29.71
CA VAL A 223 39.64 52.87 -31.14
C VAL A 223 38.88 51.68 -31.75
N ARG A 224 37.67 51.97 -32.24
CA ARG A 224 36.82 51.10 -33.05
C ARG A 224 37.26 51.22 -34.51
N MET A 225 37.54 50.11 -35.20
CA MET A 225 37.50 49.99 -36.67
C MET A 225 37.26 48.52 -37.08
N PRO A 226 36.83 48.24 -38.33
CA PRO A 226 35.71 47.35 -38.62
C PRO A 226 36.09 45.97 -39.19
N ALA A 227 35.05 45.16 -39.38
CA ALA A 227 35.05 43.77 -39.83
C ALA A 227 35.66 43.55 -41.23
N GLY A 228 36.47 42.50 -41.34
CA GLY A 228 36.96 41.99 -42.63
C GLY A 228 38.09 40.98 -42.48
N SER A 229 37.71 39.70 -42.30
CA SER A 229 38.39 38.51 -42.81
C SER A 229 39.92 38.50 -42.89
N PHE A 230 40.58 37.76 -41.99
CA PHE A 230 41.63 36.79 -42.36
C PHE A 230 41.75 35.71 -41.28
N TYR A 231 41.92 34.47 -41.75
CA TYR A 231 42.12 33.24 -40.97
C TYR A 231 43.19 33.41 -39.89
N VAL A 232 42.84 33.11 -38.64
CA VAL A 232 43.79 32.89 -37.55
C VAL A 232 43.56 31.50 -36.98
N ASN A 233 44.61 30.68 -37.04
CA ASN A 233 44.78 29.45 -36.28
C ASN A 233 44.59 29.76 -34.79
N GLU A 234 43.46 29.33 -34.23
CA GLU A 234 43.28 29.27 -32.78
C GLU A 234 44.13 28.11 -32.24
N PRO A 235 45.11 28.34 -31.35
CA PRO A 235 45.77 27.25 -30.66
C PRO A 235 44.73 26.52 -29.81
N GLN A 236 44.67 25.19 -29.96
CA GLN A 236 43.84 24.30 -29.17
C GLN A 236 43.98 24.67 -27.68
N ARG A 237 42.94 25.28 -27.12
CA ARG A 237 42.74 25.28 -25.67
C ARG A 237 42.63 23.82 -25.28
N VAL A 238 43.67 23.31 -24.63
CA VAL A 238 43.63 22.03 -23.93
C VAL A 238 42.45 22.09 -22.98
N ALA A 239 41.38 21.36 -23.32
CA ALA A 239 40.23 21.18 -22.47
C ALA A 239 40.63 20.25 -21.30
N ILE A 240 41.33 20.79 -20.31
CA ILE A 240 41.43 20.17 -18.98
C ILE A 240 40.14 20.49 -18.22
N ARG A 241 39.00 20.09 -18.79
CA ARG A 241 37.66 20.17 -18.20
C ARG A 241 36.78 19.10 -18.84
N SER A 242 37.08 17.82 -18.60
CA SER A 242 36.06 16.75 -18.65
C SER A 242 36.54 15.38 -18.16
N GLU A 243 37.43 15.29 -17.16
CA GLU A 243 37.81 13.96 -16.60
C GLU A 243 37.65 13.87 -15.07
N LEU A 244 37.19 14.93 -14.40
CA LEU A 244 36.92 14.92 -12.95
C LEU A 244 35.43 14.95 -12.57
N ALA A 245 34.56 14.63 -13.52
CA ALA A 245 33.12 14.55 -13.31
C ALA A 245 32.55 13.31 -14.01
N ALA A 246 33.06 12.12 -13.65
CA ALA A 246 32.16 10.98 -13.54
C ALA A 246 31.24 11.34 -12.37
N THR A 247 30.06 11.87 -12.67
CA THR A 247 29.18 12.31 -11.59
C THR A 247 28.79 11.06 -10.79
N THR A 248 28.64 11.18 -9.48
CA THR A 248 28.02 10.11 -8.67
C THR A 248 26.64 9.73 -9.23
N ALA A 249 26.00 10.60 -10.00
CA ALA A 249 24.80 10.31 -10.77
C ALA A 249 25.07 9.33 -11.93
N ASP A 250 26.20 9.42 -12.64
CA ASP A 250 26.57 8.45 -13.68
C ASP A 250 26.88 7.08 -13.09
N THR A 251 27.57 7.02 -11.95
CA THR A 251 27.83 5.74 -11.26
C THR A 251 26.54 5.11 -10.74
N VAL A 252 25.62 5.91 -10.18
CA VAL A 252 24.30 5.44 -9.71
C VAL A 252 23.39 5.07 -10.87
N GLN A 253 23.45 5.80 -11.99
CA GLN A 253 22.73 5.46 -13.23
C GLN A 253 23.26 4.16 -13.82
N ASN A 254 24.57 3.93 -13.84
CA ASN A 254 25.16 2.68 -14.33
C ASN A 254 24.79 1.50 -13.43
N THR A 255 24.84 1.63 -12.11
CA THR A 255 24.36 0.57 -11.20
C THR A 255 22.85 0.32 -11.32
N ARG A 256 22.07 1.36 -11.62
CA ARG A 256 20.64 1.24 -11.86
C ARG A 256 20.35 0.54 -13.18
N ILE A 257 21.10 0.85 -14.24
CA ILE A 257 20.99 0.17 -15.53
C ILE A 257 21.32 -1.32 -15.33
N GLU A 258 22.36 -1.64 -14.57
CA GLU A 258 22.74 -3.03 -14.27
C GLU A 258 21.68 -3.76 -13.42
N ALA A 259 21.11 -3.11 -12.41
CA ALA A 259 20.00 -3.66 -11.61
C ALA A 259 18.71 -3.82 -12.43
N LEU A 260 18.39 -2.87 -13.32
CA LEU A 260 17.27 -2.97 -14.24
C LEU A 260 17.49 -4.09 -15.26
N GLU A 261 18.70 -4.27 -15.76
CA GLU A 261 19.04 -5.39 -16.64
C GLU A 261 18.88 -6.74 -15.92
N GLN A 262 19.32 -6.84 -14.66
CA GLN A 262 19.11 -8.05 -13.85
C GLN A 262 17.63 -8.32 -13.59
N MET A 263 16.85 -7.28 -13.27
CA MET A 263 15.41 -7.39 -13.03
C MET A 263 14.65 -7.74 -14.33
N VAL A 264 15.03 -7.16 -15.46
CA VAL A 264 14.46 -7.50 -16.77
C VAL A 264 14.82 -8.92 -17.18
N ARG A 265 16.04 -9.40 -16.89
CA ARG A 265 16.43 -10.81 -17.10
C ARG A 265 15.63 -11.75 -16.19
N ALA A 266 15.42 -11.39 -14.93
CA ALA A 266 14.60 -12.15 -14.00
C ALA A 266 13.13 -12.19 -14.46
N LEU A 267 12.54 -11.03 -14.79
CA LEU A 267 11.18 -10.93 -15.33
C LEU A 267 11.03 -11.66 -16.68
N SER A 268 12.05 -11.65 -17.54
CA SER A 268 12.03 -12.42 -18.78
C SER A 268 12.09 -13.92 -18.51
N HIS A 269 12.84 -14.35 -17.49
CA HIS A 269 12.84 -15.73 -17.04
C HIS A 269 11.48 -16.14 -16.44
N ASP A 270 10.87 -15.28 -15.62
CA ASP A 270 9.57 -15.51 -15.02
C ASP A 270 8.47 -15.52 -16.08
N LEU A 271 8.45 -14.58 -17.02
CA LEU A 271 7.48 -14.56 -18.13
C LEU A 271 7.65 -15.78 -19.06
N THR A 272 8.87 -16.27 -19.27
CA THR A 272 9.07 -17.50 -20.06
C THR A 272 8.67 -18.75 -19.27
N SER A 273 8.85 -18.76 -17.95
CA SER A 273 8.35 -19.80 -17.05
C SER A 273 6.82 -19.81 -17.01
N GLU A 274 6.19 -18.66 -16.83
CA GLU A 274 4.74 -18.48 -16.86
C GLU A 274 4.15 -18.80 -18.21
N ARG A 275 4.80 -18.41 -19.32
CA ARG A 275 4.35 -18.79 -20.66
C ARG A 275 4.44 -20.29 -20.90
N LYS A 276 5.45 -20.97 -20.35
CA LYS A 276 5.52 -22.45 -20.36
C LYS A 276 4.43 -23.07 -19.50
N SER A 277 4.16 -22.52 -18.32
CA SER A 277 3.10 -22.97 -17.42
C SER A 277 1.71 -22.76 -18.04
N PHE A 278 1.45 -21.60 -18.61
CA PHE A 278 0.22 -21.25 -19.31
C PHE A 278 0.07 -22.04 -20.60
N SER A 279 1.14 -22.27 -21.37
CA SER A 279 1.12 -23.16 -22.53
C SER A 279 0.80 -24.60 -22.11
N GLY A 280 1.36 -25.09 -21.00
CA GLY A 280 1.03 -26.40 -20.45
C GLY A 280 -0.42 -26.48 -19.96
N MET A 281 -0.93 -25.40 -19.36
CA MET A 281 -2.33 -25.30 -18.96
C MET A 281 -3.26 -25.25 -20.17
N LEU A 282 -2.91 -24.53 -21.24
CA LEU A 282 -3.66 -24.50 -22.50
C LEU A 282 -3.63 -25.85 -23.21
N GLU A 283 -2.49 -26.55 -23.25
CA GLU A 283 -2.42 -27.90 -23.79
C GLU A 283 -3.27 -28.89 -22.99
N ASN A 284 -3.27 -28.77 -21.66
CA ASN A 284 -4.13 -29.58 -20.81
C ASN A 284 -5.61 -29.22 -21.01
N MET A 285 -5.95 -27.94 -21.12
CA MET A 285 -7.32 -27.49 -21.35
C MET A 285 -7.81 -27.87 -22.75
N GLN A 286 -6.95 -27.82 -23.77
CA GLN A 286 -7.26 -28.28 -25.13
C GLN A 286 -7.43 -29.80 -25.16
N ARG A 287 -6.62 -30.55 -24.41
CA ARG A 287 -6.78 -31.99 -24.23
C ARG A 287 -8.10 -32.32 -23.51
N ASP A 288 -8.44 -31.56 -22.47
CA ASP A 288 -9.69 -31.71 -21.73
C ASP A 288 -10.92 -31.29 -22.57
N PHE A 289 -10.80 -30.26 -23.41
CA PHE A 289 -11.86 -29.88 -24.36
C PHE A 289 -12.07 -30.93 -25.45
N LEU A 290 -11.01 -31.56 -25.94
CA LEU A 290 -11.14 -32.68 -26.88
C LEU A 290 -11.81 -33.88 -26.21
N ALA A 291 -11.44 -34.20 -24.96
CA ALA A 291 -12.10 -35.24 -24.17
C ALA A 291 -13.58 -34.91 -23.90
N GLN A 292 -13.89 -33.66 -23.52
CA GLN A 292 -15.25 -33.21 -23.28
C GLN A 292 -16.09 -33.09 -24.57
N ARG A 293 -15.49 -32.81 -25.74
CA ARG A 293 -16.23 -32.75 -27.00
C ARG A 293 -16.62 -34.13 -27.50
N ASP A 294 -15.78 -35.14 -27.26
CA ASP A 294 -16.09 -36.54 -27.54
C ASP A 294 -17.20 -37.06 -26.61
N ASP A 295 -17.20 -36.63 -25.34
CA ASP A 295 -18.27 -36.95 -24.38
C ASP A 295 -19.56 -36.14 -24.60
N ALA A 296 -19.47 -34.87 -24.97
CA ALA A 296 -20.60 -34.00 -25.26
C ALA A 296 -21.27 -34.34 -26.60
N SER A 297 -20.53 -34.85 -27.59
CA SER A 297 -21.13 -35.38 -28.83
C SER A 297 -21.95 -36.66 -28.56
N ARG A 298 -21.66 -37.38 -27.48
CA ARG A 298 -22.47 -38.52 -27.01
C ARG A 298 -23.69 -38.12 -26.17
N LEU A 299 -23.66 -36.98 -25.48
CA LEU A 299 -24.68 -36.61 -24.48
C LEU A 299 -25.53 -35.37 -24.83
N GLY A 300 -25.08 -34.52 -25.77
CA GLY A 300 -25.68 -33.20 -26.06
C GLY A 300 -26.90 -33.21 -26.98
N GLY A 301 -27.14 -34.29 -27.75
CA GLY A 301 -28.25 -34.33 -28.72
C GLY A 301 -29.63 -34.69 -28.15
N GLY A 302 -29.73 -35.12 -26.88
CA GLY A 302 -30.95 -35.77 -26.38
C GLY A 302 -31.87 -34.91 -25.51
N LEU A 303 -31.38 -33.84 -24.90
CA LEU A 303 -32.11 -33.12 -23.84
C LEU A 303 -33.03 -32.03 -24.39
N TYR A 304 -32.57 -31.29 -25.39
CA TYR A 304 -33.33 -30.19 -26.00
C TYR A 304 -34.54 -30.71 -26.77
N ASP A 305 -34.36 -31.76 -27.58
CA ASP A 305 -35.46 -32.45 -28.27
C ASP A 305 -36.48 -33.06 -27.31
N ARG A 306 -36.02 -33.59 -26.16
CA ARG A 306 -36.92 -34.17 -25.14
C ARG A 306 -37.74 -33.12 -24.41
N LEU A 307 -37.14 -31.98 -24.06
CA LEU A 307 -37.83 -30.84 -23.44
C LEU A 307 -38.82 -30.20 -24.42
N GLN A 308 -38.42 -30.02 -25.68
CA GLN A 308 -39.28 -29.45 -26.71
C GLN A 308 -40.45 -30.39 -27.08
N SER A 309 -40.25 -31.72 -27.04
CA SER A 309 -41.36 -32.68 -27.17
C SER A 309 -42.30 -32.69 -25.97
N LEU A 310 -41.77 -32.42 -24.76
CA LEU A 310 -42.55 -32.32 -23.53
C LEU A 310 -43.44 -31.07 -23.55
N GLU A 311 -42.87 -29.95 -24.01
CA GLU A 311 -43.59 -28.70 -24.17
C GLU A 311 -44.69 -28.81 -25.24
N GLN A 312 -44.41 -29.47 -26.38
CA GLN A 312 -45.42 -29.76 -27.40
C GLN A 312 -46.54 -30.69 -26.90
N LEU A 313 -46.24 -31.68 -26.06
CA LEU A 313 -47.24 -32.63 -25.57
C LEU A 313 -48.10 -32.03 -24.45
N VAL A 314 -47.52 -31.18 -23.60
CA VAL A 314 -48.24 -30.43 -22.54
C VAL A 314 -49.14 -29.34 -23.13
N THR A 315 -48.72 -28.70 -24.22
CA THR A 315 -49.53 -27.70 -24.92
C THR A 315 -50.61 -28.33 -25.82
N ALA A 316 -50.42 -29.56 -26.31
CA ALA A 316 -51.31 -30.13 -27.31
C ALA A 316 -52.59 -30.80 -26.78
N HIS A 317 -52.67 -31.34 -25.55
CA HIS A 317 -53.81 -32.21 -25.17
C HIS A 317 -54.33 -32.00 -23.73
N GLY A 318 -55.48 -31.33 -23.63
CA GLY A 318 -56.31 -31.29 -22.41
C GLY A 318 -57.44 -32.32 -22.44
N GLY A 319 -57.13 -33.62 -22.37
CA GLY A 319 -58.14 -34.69 -22.34
C GLY A 319 -57.65 -36.06 -21.90
N GLU A 320 -58.25 -36.57 -20.82
CA GLU A 320 -58.40 -37.96 -20.34
C GLU A 320 -57.19 -38.92 -20.18
N GLY A 321 -56.97 -39.33 -18.92
CA GLY A 321 -56.56 -40.68 -18.50
C GLY A 321 -55.15 -41.19 -18.87
N GLY A 322 -54.85 -41.34 -20.15
CA GLY A 322 -53.62 -41.99 -20.64
C GLY A 322 -52.36 -41.13 -20.51
N ALA A 323 -52.50 -39.80 -20.61
CA ALA A 323 -51.39 -38.85 -20.49
C ALA A 323 -50.76 -38.84 -19.09
N ARG A 324 -51.56 -39.07 -18.04
CA ARG A 324 -51.06 -39.12 -16.66
C ARG A 324 -50.12 -40.29 -16.42
N MET A 325 -50.42 -41.45 -17.01
CA MET A 325 -49.60 -42.65 -16.87
C MET A 325 -48.27 -42.54 -17.63
N GLN A 326 -48.29 -41.94 -18.84
CA GLN A 326 -47.07 -41.64 -19.60
C GLN A 326 -46.22 -40.52 -18.96
N LEU A 327 -46.84 -39.53 -18.32
CA LEU A 327 -46.13 -38.53 -17.54
C LEU A 327 -45.47 -39.14 -16.29
N PHE A 328 -46.14 -40.09 -15.62
CA PHE A 328 -45.54 -40.83 -14.51
C PHE A 328 -44.33 -41.67 -14.95
N ASP A 329 -44.44 -42.44 -16.04
CA ASP A 329 -43.30 -43.21 -16.58
C ASP A 329 -42.13 -42.30 -16.99
N ARG A 330 -42.40 -41.12 -17.55
CA ARG A 330 -41.35 -40.17 -17.93
C ARG A 330 -40.77 -39.39 -16.76
N LEU A 331 -41.57 -39.08 -15.73
CA LEU A 331 -41.07 -38.52 -14.48
C LEU A 331 -40.18 -39.54 -13.75
N GLN A 332 -40.57 -40.80 -13.73
CA GLN A 332 -39.75 -41.88 -13.20
C GLN A 332 -38.44 -42.06 -14.00
N ALA A 333 -38.49 -41.91 -15.33
CA ALA A 333 -37.27 -41.92 -16.16
C ALA A 333 -36.37 -40.69 -15.91
N ILE A 334 -36.95 -39.53 -15.60
CA ILE A 334 -36.21 -38.32 -15.22
C ILE A 334 -35.58 -38.49 -13.84
N GLU A 335 -36.32 -39.06 -12.88
CA GLU A 335 -35.85 -39.37 -11.53
C GLU A 335 -34.66 -40.35 -11.57
N VAL A 336 -34.79 -41.46 -12.30
CA VAL A 336 -33.69 -42.40 -12.53
C VAL A 336 -32.50 -41.74 -13.25
N GLY A 337 -32.77 -40.78 -14.15
CA GLY A 337 -31.75 -39.99 -14.81
C GLY A 337 -31.03 -39.01 -13.88
N LEU A 338 -31.75 -38.40 -12.94
CA LEU A 338 -31.20 -37.51 -11.92
C LEU A 338 -30.37 -38.27 -10.90
N ASP A 339 -30.83 -39.45 -10.46
CA ASP A 339 -30.06 -40.33 -9.56
C ASP A 339 -28.77 -40.79 -10.22
N LYS A 340 -28.81 -41.13 -11.51
CA LYS A 340 -27.61 -41.47 -12.27
C LYS A 340 -26.64 -40.28 -12.35
N ARG A 341 -27.14 -39.06 -12.58
CA ARG A 341 -26.30 -37.85 -12.62
C ARG A 341 -25.73 -37.47 -11.25
N LEU A 342 -26.50 -37.66 -10.17
CA LEU A 342 -26.02 -37.49 -8.80
C LEU A 342 -24.93 -38.53 -8.47
N GLY A 343 -25.11 -39.77 -8.94
CA GLY A 343 -24.09 -40.81 -8.84
C GLY A 343 -22.82 -40.48 -9.65
N ASP A 344 -22.95 -39.89 -10.83
CA ASP A 344 -21.80 -39.47 -11.63
C ASP A 344 -21.10 -38.24 -11.01
N LEU A 345 -21.85 -37.28 -10.47
CA LEU A 345 -21.32 -36.16 -9.70
C LEU A 345 -20.60 -36.63 -8.42
N SER A 346 -21.12 -37.64 -7.71
CA SER A 346 -20.43 -38.16 -6.53
C SER A 346 -19.12 -38.85 -6.92
N ARG A 347 -19.07 -39.51 -8.08
CA ARG A 347 -17.83 -40.11 -8.61
C ARG A 347 -16.81 -39.06 -9.04
N THR A 348 -17.24 -37.96 -9.65
CA THR A 348 -16.32 -36.86 -10.00
C THR A 348 -15.81 -36.14 -8.77
N TRP A 349 -16.65 -35.95 -7.75
CA TRP A 349 -16.23 -35.44 -6.44
C TRP A 349 -15.25 -36.39 -5.74
N SER A 350 -15.46 -37.71 -5.81
CA SER A 350 -14.51 -38.70 -5.29
C SER A 350 -13.16 -38.61 -6.00
N MET A 351 -13.15 -38.54 -7.34
CA MET A 351 -11.91 -38.39 -8.11
C MET A 351 -11.19 -37.06 -7.80
N LEU A 352 -11.92 -35.97 -7.57
CA LEU A 352 -11.34 -34.70 -7.16
C LEU A 352 -10.70 -34.80 -5.77
N SER A 353 -11.38 -35.48 -4.83
CA SER A 353 -10.87 -35.75 -3.48
C SER A 353 -9.60 -36.59 -3.53
N ASP A 354 -9.57 -37.66 -4.35
CA ASP A 354 -8.38 -38.50 -4.52
C ASP A 354 -7.21 -37.72 -5.13
N ARG A 355 -7.48 -36.79 -6.06
CA ARG A 355 -6.45 -35.90 -6.62
C ARG A 355 -5.91 -34.90 -5.61
N LEU A 356 -6.77 -34.35 -4.74
CA LEU A 356 -6.35 -33.49 -3.64
C LEU A 356 -5.49 -34.27 -2.63
N GLN A 357 -5.86 -35.50 -2.32
CA GLN A 357 -5.09 -36.36 -1.42
C GLN A 357 -3.76 -36.81 -2.06
N SER A 358 -3.73 -37.03 -3.38
CA SER A 358 -2.51 -37.28 -4.13
C SER A 358 -1.59 -36.04 -4.17
N LEU A 359 -2.14 -34.84 -4.30
CA LEU A 359 -1.40 -33.58 -4.18
C LEU A 359 -0.84 -33.39 -2.76
N GLU A 360 -1.61 -33.73 -1.74
CA GLU A 360 -1.17 -33.69 -0.35
C GLU A 360 -0.03 -34.70 -0.10
N GLN A 361 -0.15 -35.93 -0.62
CA GLN A 361 0.91 -36.94 -0.56
C GLN A 361 2.14 -36.51 -1.37
N ALA A 362 1.97 -35.85 -2.52
CA ALA A 362 3.08 -35.32 -3.31
C ALA A 362 3.79 -34.16 -2.60
N MET A 363 3.05 -33.29 -1.89
CA MET A 363 3.64 -32.27 -1.01
C MET A 363 4.38 -32.91 0.17
N HIS A 364 3.81 -33.93 0.80
CA HIS A 364 4.48 -34.67 1.87
C HIS A 364 5.73 -35.43 1.38
N ALA A 365 5.69 -36.01 0.18
CA ALA A 365 6.84 -36.66 -0.45
C ALA A 365 7.92 -35.66 -0.89
N SER A 366 7.53 -34.49 -1.41
CA SER A 366 8.43 -33.37 -1.69
C SER A 366 9.10 -32.83 -0.42
N ARG A 367 8.42 -32.96 0.73
CA ARG A 367 8.94 -32.62 2.05
C ARG A 367 9.86 -33.71 2.62
N ALA A 368 9.76 -34.96 2.14
CA ALA A 368 10.59 -36.09 2.57
C ALA A 368 11.87 -36.28 1.71
N SER A 369 11.92 -35.76 0.48
CA SER A 369 13.08 -35.89 -0.41
C SER A 369 14.09 -34.74 -0.33
N SER A 370 13.85 -33.74 0.51
CA SER A 370 14.78 -32.64 0.78
C SER A 370 15.41 -32.79 2.18
N HIS A 371 16.30 -33.77 2.34
CA HIS A 371 17.22 -33.80 3.48
C HIS A 371 18.28 -32.72 3.30
N VAL A 372 17.89 -31.46 3.48
CA VAL A 372 18.80 -30.36 3.80
C VAL A 372 19.10 -30.48 5.29
N ASP A 373 20.37 -30.39 5.67
CA ASP A 373 20.83 -30.51 7.06
C ASP A 373 20.08 -29.50 7.96
N LEU A 374 19.21 -30.02 8.84
CA LEU A 374 18.30 -29.23 9.69
C LEU A 374 18.89 -28.91 11.06
N ALA A 375 20.12 -29.32 11.37
CA ALA A 375 20.83 -28.91 12.59
C ALA A 375 20.75 -27.38 12.88
N PRO A 376 20.97 -26.48 11.89
CA PRO A 376 20.80 -25.04 12.11
C PRO A 376 19.34 -24.61 12.25
N LEU A 377 18.37 -25.40 11.76
CA LEU A 377 16.94 -25.09 11.87
C LEU A 377 16.37 -25.57 13.21
N THR A 378 16.88 -26.68 13.77
CA THR A 378 16.60 -27.12 15.15
C THR A 378 17.21 -26.17 16.18
N ASP A 379 18.40 -25.62 15.93
CA ASP A 379 18.97 -24.58 16.80
C ASP A 379 18.21 -23.26 16.70
N LYS A 380 17.74 -22.90 15.49
CA LYS A 380 16.83 -21.76 15.29
C LYS A 380 15.47 -22.01 15.93
N MET A 381 14.94 -23.23 15.88
CA MET A 381 13.70 -23.59 16.57
C MET A 381 13.86 -23.57 18.08
N ALA A 382 14.98 -24.02 18.65
CA ALA A 382 15.27 -23.92 20.07
C ALA A 382 15.49 -22.46 20.49
N ALA A 383 16.09 -21.63 19.63
CA ALA A 383 16.19 -20.18 19.84
C ALA A 383 14.82 -19.50 19.73
N ILE A 384 13.97 -19.93 18.80
CA ILE A 384 12.58 -19.49 18.63
C ILE A 384 11.72 -19.96 19.79
N GLU A 385 11.87 -21.17 20.32
CA GLU A 385 11.18 -21.63 21.53
C GLU A 385 11.64 -20.86 22.76
N ARG A 386 12.92 -20.50 22.88
CA ARG A 386 13.40 -19.62 23.96
C ARG A 386 12.89 -18.19 23.78
N THR A 387 12.85 -17.67 22.56
CA THR A 387 12.30 -16.33 22.30
C THR A 387 10.79 -16.29 22.41
N LEU A 388 10.08 -17.36 22.02
CA LEU A 388 8.64 -17.51 22.14
C LEU A 388 8.28 -17.77 23.60
N SER A 389 9.05 -18.53 24.37
CA SER A 389 8.87 -18.67 25.82
C SER A 389 9.17 -17.36 26.56
N SER A 390 10.17 -16.60 26.10
CA SER A 390 10.44 -15.26 26.64
C SER A 390 9.40 -14.23 26.19
N SER A 391 8.81 -14.41 25.01
CA SER A 391 7.75 -13.57 24.46
C SER A 391 6.42 -13.92 25.12
N THR A 392 6.14 -15.18 25.44
CA THR A 392 4.95 -15.59 26.19
C THR A 392 5.06 -15.24 27.67
N ALA A 393 6.26 -15.30 28.24
CA ALA A 393 6.55 -14.73 29.57
C ALA A 393 6.43 -13.20 29.55
N ALA A 394 6.99 -12.51 28.55
CA ALA A 394 6.88 -11.07 28.42
C ALA A 394 5.47 -10.61 28.01
N THR A 395 4.71 -11.41 27.28
CA THR A 395 3.28 -11.15 27.03
C THR A 395 2.47 -11.51 28.25
N GLY A 396 2.86 -12.48 29.07
CA GLY A 396 2.24 -12.79 30.36
C GLY A 396 2.51 -11.70 31.40
N ASP A 397 3.71 -11.10 31.39
CA ASP A 397 4.09 -9.96 32.23
C ASP A 397 3.49 -8.66 31.71
N LYS A 398 3.37 -8.50 30.38
CA LYS A 398 2.58 -7.42 29.78
C LYS A 398 1.08 -7.64 30.00
N LEU A 399 0.57 -8.86 30.00
CA LEU A 399 -0.83 -9.15 30.29
C LEU A 399 -1.10 -8.86 31.76
N LYS A 400 -0.23 -9.29 32.68
CA LYS A 400 -0.28 -8.93 34.11
C LYS A 400 -0.10 -7.44 34.35
N SER A 401 0.80 -6.76 33.63
CA SER A 401 0.99 -5.31 33.71
C SER A 401 -0.18 -4.55 33.09
N ILE A 402 -0.81 -5.10 32.04
CA ILE A 402 -2.04 -4.57 31.45
C ILE A 402 -3.17 -4.81 32.45
N GLU A 403 -3.28 -5.98 33.07
CA GLU A 403 -4.24 -6.33 34.12
C GLU A 403 -4.06 -5.43 35.35
N GLN A 404 -2.83 -5.11 35.75
CA GLN A 404 -2.52 -4.16 36.82
C GLN A 404 -2.78 -2.70 36.42
N SER A 405 -2.54 -2.33 35.16
CA SER A 405 -2.82 -0.99 34.62
C SER A 405 -4.32 -0.77 34.34
N VAL A 406 -5.06 -1.83 34.05
CA VAL A 406 -6.51 -1.86 33.87
C VAL A 406 -7.18 -1.91 35.25
N ALA A 407 -6.69 -2.71 36.19
CA ALA A 407 -7.16 -2.73 37.58
C ALA A 407 -6.86 -1.43 38.36
N SER A 408 -5.85 -0.66 37.93
CA SER A 408 -5.55 0.67 38.51
C SER A 408 -6.19 1.84 37.77
N ARG A 409 -6.67 1.65 36.52
CA ARG A 409 -7.46 2.64 35.76
C ARG A 409 -8.97 2.39 35.76
N VAL A 410 -9.45 1.29 36.31
CA VAL A 410 -10.88 0.97 36.41
C VAL A 410 -11.29 0.91 37.89
N GLN A 411 -12.11 1.86 38.31
CA GLN A 411 -13.08 1.65 39.38
C GLN A 411 -14.47 2.06 38.88
N PRO A 412 -15.50 1.25 39.14
CA PRO A 412 -15.53 -0.19 38.92
C PRO A 412 -15.77 -0.45 37.43
N GLU A 413 -15.71 -1.71 37.00
CA GLU A 413 -16.49 -2.11 35.83
C GLU A 413 -17.89 -1.53 36.02
N LEU A 414 -18.43 -0.86 34.99
CA LEU A 414 -19.87 -0.87 34.83
C LEU A 414 -20.18 -2.35 34.72
N ASP A 415 -20.50 -2.94 35.87
CA ASP A 415 -20.96 -4.30 35.95
C ASP A 415 -22.16 -4.34 35.02
N PHE A 416 -21.95 -4.94 33.85
CA PHE A 416 -23.03 -5.23 32.95
C PHE A 416 -23.79 -6.43 33.48
N SER A 417 -23.42 -7.09 34.62
CA SER A 417 -24.34 -8.01 35.31
C SER A 417 -25.63 -7.27 35.67
N PRO A 418 -25.67 -6.10 36.34
CA PRO A 418 -26.90 -5.31 36.47
C PRO A 418 -27.64 -4.99 35.17
N ILE A 419 -26.97 -4.91 34.01
CA ILE A 419 -27.63 -4.64 32.72
C ILE A 419 -28.04 -5.96 32.03
N SER A 420 -27.29 -7.04 32.23
CA SER A 420 -27.49 -8.40 31.74
C SER A 420 -28.51 -9.11 32.60
N ASP A 421 -28.43 -9.06 33.93
CA ASP A 421 -29.46 -9.37 34.90
C ASP A 421 -30.72 -8.52 34.64
N ARG A 422 -30.60 -7.24 34.24
CA ARG A 422 -31.79 -6.48 33.82
C ARG A 422 -32.31 -6.88 32.47
N LEU A 423 -31.47 -7.32 31.53
CA LEU A 423 -31.88 -7.84 30.23
C LEU A 423 -32.45 -9.25 30.35
N ASP A 424 -31.95 -10.08 31.26
CA ASP A 424 -32.44 -11.40 31.64
C ASP A 424 -33.71 -11.25 32.46
N VAL A 425 -33.82 -10.27 33.37
CA VAL A 425 -35.10 -9.93 34.02
C VAL A 425 -36.07 -9.30 33.03
N ILE A 426 -35.62 -8.55 32.02
CA ILE A 426 -36.50 -8.01 30.96
C ILE A 426 -36.90 -9.12 29.99
N GLU A 427 -36.03 -10.06 29.65
CA GLU A 427 -36.28 -11.19 28.76
C GLU A 427 -37.14 -12.23 29.47
N GLU A 428 -36.87 -12.52 30.74
CA GLU A 428 -37.74 -13.31 31.61
C GLU A 428 -39.04 -12.57 31.90
N ALA A 429 -39.05 -11.24 32.06
CA ALA A 429 -40.28 -10.44 32.10
C ALA A 429 -41.01 -10.42 30.75
N LEU A 430 -40.33 -10.48 29.60
CA LEU A 430 -40.96 -10.48 28.28
C LEU A 430 -41.54 -11.86 27.96
N LEU A 431 -40.81 -12.92 28.30
CA LEU A 431 -41.23 -14.31 28.15
C LEU A 431 -42.33 -14.67 29.18
N SER A 432 -42.23 -14.15 30.40
CA SER A 432 -43.31 -14.24 31.38
C SER A 432 -44.47 -13.30 31.07
N GLN A 433 -44.28 -12.14 30.43
CA GLN A 433 -45.36 -11.25 29.99
C GLN A 433 -46.03 -11.75 28.71
N GLU A 434 -45.35 -12.46 27.82
CA GLU A 434 -45.97 -13.14 26.68
C GLU A 434 -46.75 -14.38 27.15
N GLY A 435 -46.21 -15.09 28.16
CA GLY A 435 -46.90 -16.16 28.87
C GLY A 435 -48.06 -15.69 29.77
N GLU A 436 -47.92 -14.55 30.46
CA GLU A 436 -48.91 -13.94 31.35
C GLU A 436 -49.94 -13.16 30.57
N ALA A 437 -49.61 -12.41 29.51
CA ALA A 437 -50.61 -11.80 28.64
C ALA A 437 -51.41 -12.87 27.91
N SER A 438 -50.77 -13.96 27.47
CA SER A 438 -51.49 -15.10 26.88
C SER A 438 -52.33 -15.84 27.93
N ARG A 439 -51.82 -16.05 29.16
CA ARG A 439 -52.59 -16.62 30.28
C ARG A 439 -53.70 -15.70 30.79
N ASP A 440 -53.52 -14.40 30.76
CA ASP A 440 -54.47 -13.40 31.25
C ASP A 440 -55.54 -13.16 30.18
N VAL A 441 -55.20 -13.22 28.89
CA VAL A 441 -56.17 -13.33 27.79
C VAL A 441 -56.93 -14.66 27.89
N ALA A 442 -56.27 -15.78 28.17
CA ALA A 442 -56.92 -17.07 28.38
C ALA A 442 -57.83 -17.08 29.63
N ASN A 443 -57.40 -16.47 30.74
CA ASN A 443 -58.18 -16.33 31.97
C ASN A 443 -59.34 -15.34 31.79
N ARG A 444 -59.14 -14.26 31.04
CA ARG A 444 -60.21 -13.33 30.62
C ARG A 444 -61.20 -14.03 29.70
N LEU A 445 -60.75 -14.86 28.77
CA LEU A 445 -61.62 -15.68 27.92
C LEU A 445 -62.40 -16.71 28.74
N LEU A 446 -61.77 -17.41 29.68
CA LEU A 446 -62.44 -18.32 30.62
C LEU A 446 -63.40 -17.57 31.56
N GLY A 447 -63.05 -16.34 31.96
CA GLY A 447 -63.90 -15.46 32.75
C GLY A 447 -65.12 -15.00 31.96
N ILE A 448 -64.94 -14.60 30.70
CA ILE A 448 -66.03 -14.27 29.76
C ILE A 448 -66.89 -15.50 29.52
N GLU A 449 -66.29 -16.68 29.33
CA GLU A 449 -67.02 -17.93 29.14
C GLU A 449 -67.87 -18.28 30.37
N ARG A 450 -67.32 -18.15 31.59
CA ARG A 450 -68.09 -18.33 32.84
C ARG A 450 -69.19 -17.29 33.00
N LEU A 451 -68.95 -16.03 32.61
CA LEU A 451 -69.95 -14.97 32.70
C LEU A 451 -71.07 -15.17 31.69
N VAL A 452 -70.75 -15.64 30.48
CA VAL A 452 -71.72 -16.04 29.46
C VAL A 452 -72.49 -17.29 29.87
N GLN A 453 -71.83 -18.28 30.50
CA GLN A 453 -72.51 -19.46 31.05
C GLN A 453 -73.41 -19.09 32.23
N SER A 454 -72.97 -18.19 33.11
CA SER A 454 -73.77 -17.65 34.22
C SER A 454 -74.97 -16.87 33.70
N GLN A 455 -74.78 -15.98 32.72
CA GLN A 455 -75.88 -15.26 32.08
C GLN A 455 -76.83 -16.21 31.37
N ARG A 456 -76.34 -17.27 30.71
CA ARG A 456 -77.21 -18.28 30.10
C ARG A 456 -77.99 -19.04 31.17
N ALA A 457 -77.38 -19.42 32.30
CA ALA A 457 -78.06 -20.09 33.39
C ALA A 457 -79.09 -19.17 34.08
N GLU A 458 -78.77 -17.89 34.24
CA GLU A 458 -79.66 -16.86 34.76
C GLU A 458 -80.82 -16.62 33.81
N ILE A 459 -80.57 -16.46 32.50
CA ILE A 459 -81.63 -16.36 31.48
C ILE A 459 -82.49 -17.63 31.48
N ILE A 460 -81.91 -18.82 31.60
CA ILE A 460 -82.68 -20.08 31.68
C ILE A 460 -83.55 -20.07 32.94
N ALA A 461 -83.01 -19.68 34.11
CA ALA A 461 -83.76 -19.59 35.35
C ALA A 461 -84.87 -18.53 35.27
N GLU A 462 -84.60 -17.35 34.71
CA GLU A 462 -85.58 -16.30 34.46
C GLU A 462 -86.66 -16.78 33.48
N THR A 463 -86.31 -17.54 32.44
CA THR A 463 -87.29 -18.10 31.53
C THR A 463 -88.14 -19.19 32.17
N GLU A 464 -87.60 -20.00 33.07
CA GLU A 464 -88.39 -20.98 33.84
C GLU A 464 -89.29 -20.30 34.87
N VAL A 465 -88.83 -19.23 35.54
CA VAL A 465 -89.66 -18.39 36.41
C VAL A 465 -90.77 -17.72 35.60
N LEU A 466 -90.45 -17.07 34.48
CA LEU A 466 -91.43 -16.47 33.56
C LEU A 466 -92.42 -17.51 33.05
N LYS A 467 -91.99 -18.73 32.74
CA LYS A 467 -92.87 -19.81 32.30
C LYS A 467 -93.77 -20.28 33.44
N SER A 468 -93.27 -20.33 34.68
CA SER A 468 -94.07 -20.62 35.87
C SER A 468 -95.08 -19.50 36.17
N ASP A 469 -94.68 -18.24 35.99
CA ASP A 469 -95.54 -17.06 36.16
C ASP A 469 -96.59 -16.97 35.06
N ILE A 470 -96.23 -17.26 33.80
CA ILE A 470 -97.18 -17.36 32.68
C ILE A 470 -98.15 -18.52 32.92
N ALA A 471 -97.69 -19.65 33.45
CA ALA A 471 -98.57 -20.77 33.82
C ALA A 471 -99.49 -20.40 35.00
N ALA A 472 -99.00 -19.67 36.00
CA ALA A 472 -99.77 -19.18 37.14
C ALA A 472 -100.80 -18.13 36.69
N ILE A 473 -100.41 -17.18 35.84
CA ILE A 473 -101.27 -16.16 35.24
C ILE A 473 -102.31 -16.83 34.34
N SER A 474 -101.92 -17.78 33.49
CA SER A 474 -102.85 -18.55 32.65
C SER A 474 -103.84 -19.37 33.49
N GLY A 475 -103.38 -19.95 34.60
CA GLY A 475 -104.22 -20.64 35.58
C GLY A 475 -105.16 -19.71 36.36
N LEU A 476 -104.73 -18.48 36.67
CA LEU A 476 -105.54 -17.44 37.32
C LEU A 476 -106.59 -16.87 36.36
N ILE A 477 -106.21 -16.61 35.11
CA ILE A 477 -107.09 -16.15 34.03
C ILE A 477 -108.17 -17.20 33.74
N MET A 478 -107.85 -18.49 33.81
CA MET A 478 -108.82 -19.58 33.65
C MET A 478 -109.72 -19.80 34.87
N ARG A 479 -109.35 -19.30 36.07
CA ARG A 479 -110.11 -19.53 37.31
C ARG A 479 -111.02 -18.38 37.75
N GLN A 480 -110.81 -17.14 37.30
CA GLN A 480 -111.69 -16.03 37.68
C GLN A 480 -111.82 -14.96 36.58
N PRO A 481 -112.98 -14.81 35.94
CA PRO A 481 -113.24 -13.67 35.06
C PRO A 481 -113.81 -12.52 35.91
N GLY A 482 -112.93 -11.63 36.37
CA GLY A 482 -113.34 -10.32 36.87
C GLY A 482 -112.51 -9.84 38.04
N GLU A 483 -111.55 -8.94 37.79
CA GLU A 483 -111.14 -7.85 38.69
C GLU A 483 -110.03 -7.00 38.03
N ALA A 484 -110.43 -5.90 37.37
CA ALA A 484 -109.52 -5.00 36.66
C ALA A 484 -108.76 -4.01 37.57
N GLU A 485 -109.13 -3.87 38.86
CA GLU A 485 -108.55 -2.85 39.74
C GLU A 485 -107.23 -3.24 40.42
N ARG A 486 -106.89 -4.53 40.53
CA ARG A 486 -105.61 -4.95 41.14
C ARG A 486 -104.42 -4.80 40.18
N MET A 487 -104.68 -4.85 38.89
CA MET A 487 -103.67 -4.76 37.82
C MET A 487 -103.04 -3.36 37.74
N GLN A 488 -103.77 -2.32 38.15
CA GLN A 488 -103.30 -0.93 38.13
C GLN A 488 -102.35 -0.61 39.29
N LYS A 489 -102.51 -1.27 40.46
CA LYS A 489 -101.57 -1.14 41.59
C LYS A 489 -100.28 -1.94 41.38
N PHE A 490 -100.36 -3.07 40.67
CA PHE A 490 -99.18 -3.86 40.31
C PHE A 490 -98.32 -3.17 39.24
N ALA A 491 -98.95 -2.47 38.28
CA ALA A 491 -98.25 -1.68 37.27
C ALA A 491 -97.40 -0.55 37.88
N GLY A 492 -97.90 0.13 38.91
CA GLY A 492 -97.17 1.23 39.58
C GLY A 492 -95.92 0.78 40.37
N LEU A 493 -95.94 -0.43 40.95
CA LEU A 493 -94.78 -1.00 41.65
C LEU A 493 -93.72 -1.56 40.67
N LEU A 494 -94.15 -2.04 39.51
CA LEU A 494 -93.25 -2.57 38.48
C LEU A 494 -92.43 -1.46 37.79
N ASP A 495 -93.02 -0.28 37.58
CA ASP A 495 -92.33 0.87 36.97
C ASP A 495 -91.28 1.47 37.90
N GLN A 496 -91.51 1.45 39.22
CA GLN A 496 -90.57 1.97 40.20
C GLN A 496 -89.35 1.05 40.37
N GLY A 497 -89.56 -0.28 40.36
CA GLY A 497 -88.46 -1.27 40.39
C GLY A 497 -87.65 -1.34 39.09
N ARG A 498 -88.27 -1.04 37.93
CA ARG A 498 -87.57 -0.96 36.64
C ARG A 498 -86.64 0.25 36.54
N GLY A 499 -87.00 1.40 37.12
CA GLY A 499 -86.15 2.60 37.09
C GLY A 499 -84.82 2.40 37.84
N GLU A 500 -84.85 1.77 39.01
CA GLU A 500 -83.65 1.55 39.83
C GLU A 500 -82.76 0.42 39.29
N THR A 501 -83.36 -0.66 38.79
CA THR A 501 -82.60 -1.78 38.18
C THR A 501 -81.96 -1.38 36.85
N VAL A 502 -82.65 -0.60 36.02
CA VAL A 502 -82.08 -0.07 34.77
C VAL A 502 -80.96 0.93 35.05
N ALA A 503 -81.08 1.79 36.07
CA ALA A 503 -80.00 2.70 36.46
C ALA A 503 -78.77 1.96 37.01
N ALA A 504 -78.97 0.92 37.82
CA ALA A 504 -77.91 0.10 38.40
C ALA A 504 -77.16 -0.73 37.34
N ILE A 505 -77.82 -1.12 36.25
CA ILE A 505 -77.23 -1.90 35.15
C ILE A 505 -76.62 -0.99 34.08
N ALA A 506 -77.26 0.13 33.73
CA ALA A 506 -76.80 1.02 32.67
C ALA A 506 -75.54 1.81 33.06
N GLY A 507 -75.39 2.20 34.33
CA GLY A 507 -74.22 2.93 34.82
C GLY A 507 -72.89 2.18 34.60
N PRO A 508 -72.75 0.94 35.09
CA PRO A 508 -71.55 0.14 34.90
C PRO A 508 -71.26 -0.20 33.44
N VAL A 509 -72.29 -0.39 32.61
CA VAL A 509 -72.13 -0.69 31.17
C VAL A 509 -71.63 0.53 30.43
N LEU A 510 -72.18 1.72 30.66
CA LEU A 510 -71.70 2.97 30.06
C LEU A 510 -70.26 3.27 30.49
N GLN A 511 -69.92 3.01 31.75
CA GLN A 511 -68.57 3.21 32.26
C GLN A 511 -67.57 2.22 31.62
N ARG A 512 -67.98 0.97 31.38
CA ARG A 512 -67.17 -0.04 30.70
C ARG A 512 -67.00 0.26 29.21
N VAL A 513 -68.04 0.76 28.55
CA VAL A 513 -67.97 1.21 27.14
C VAL A 513 -67.04 2.41 27.02
N GLY A 514 -67.12 3.39 27.93
CA GLY A 514 -66.20 4.53 27.97
C GLY A 514 -64.74 4.11 28.20
N ALA A 515 -64.50 3.15 29.10
CA ALA A 515 -63.17 2.59 29.33
C ALA A 515 -62.63 1.88 28.07
N TRP A 516 -63.45 1.05 27.42
CA TRP A 516 -63.08 0.34 26.20
C TRP A 516 -62.80 1.29 25.03
N GLN A 517 -63.56 2.39 24.93
CA GLN A 517 -63.34 3.43 23.94
C GLN A 517 -62.02 4.19 24.20
N SER A 518 -61.66 4.44 25.47
CA SER A 518 -60.38 5.05 25.83
C SER A 518 -59.18 4.13 25.57
N GLU A 519 -59.32 2.83 25.83
CA GLU A 519 -58.30 1.80 25.57
C GLU A 519 -58.10 1.59 24.06
N SER A 520 -59.19 1.60 23.29
CA SER A 520 -59.15 1.56 21.82
C SER A 520 -58.47 2.81 21.24
N ALA A 521 -58.75 4.00 21.79
CA ALA A 521 -58.08 5.24 21.37
C ALA A 521 -56.58 5.22 21.70
N ALA A 522 -56.20 4.70 22.86
CA ALA A 522 -54.79 4.58 23.27
C ALA A 522 -54.03 3.58 22.39
N SER A 523 -54.62 2.43 22.04
CA SER A 523 -53.97 1.46 21.14
C SER A 523 -53.80 1.98 19.72
N LEU A 524 -54.78 2.74 19.19
CA LEU A 524 -54.66 3.43 17.90
C LEU A 524 -53.57 4.50 17.92
N ALA A 525 -53.46 5.27 19.01
CA ALA A 525 -52.37 6.24 19.17
C ALA A 525 -51.00 5.55 19.18
N GLN A 526 -50.87 4.44 19.91
CA GLN A 526 -49.62 3.66 19.96
C GLN A 526 -49.25 3.04 18.60
N MET A 527 -50.24 2.55 17.85
CA MET A 527 -50.01 2.06 16.48
C MET A 527 -49.59 3.19 15.54
N SER A 528 -50.21 4.37 15.65
CA SER A 528 -49.83 5.57 14.89
C SER A 528 -48.38 5.98 15.19
N ASP A 529 -47.97 5.98 16.46
CA ASP A 529 -46.60 6.32 16.85
C ASP A 529 -45.58 5.30 16.34
N ARG A 530 -45.92 4.00 16.38
CA ARG A 530 -45.08 2.95 15.79
C ARG A 530 -44.96 3.12 14.28
N LEU A 531 -46.05 3.44 13.59
CA LEU A 531 -46.06 3.64 12.14
C LEU A 531 -45.22 4.88 11.77
N ALA A 532 -45.32 5.97 12.53
CA ALA A 532 -44.47 7.15 12.37
C ALA A 532 -42.99 6.86 12.66
N SER A 533 -42.69 6.00 13.64
CA SER A 533 -41.31 5.57 13.91
C SER A 533 -40.73 4.70 12.78
N ALA A 534 -41.54 3.81 12.22
CA ALA A 534 -41.17 2.97 11.10
C ALA A 534 -40.96 3.80 9.83
N GLU A 535 -41.82 4.80 9.58
CA GLU A 535 -41.66 5.73 8.47
C GLU A 535 -40.35 6.52 8.56
N ARG A 536 -39.99 7.01 9.77
CA ARG A 536 -38.70 7.67 10.02
C ARG A 536 -37.51 6.74 9.81
N ALA A 537 -37.59 5.50 10.28
CA ALA A 537 -36.54 4.52 10.08
C ALA A 537 -36.37 4.15 8.59
N LEU A 538 -37.47 4.04 7.84
CA LEU A 538 -37.45 3.80 6.41
C LEU A 538 -36.85 4.98 5.65
N THR A 539 -37.21 6.22 6.00
CA THR A 539 -36.61 7.41 5.37
C THR A 539 -35.12 7.50 5.63
N ALA A 540 -34.66 7.17 6.85
CA ALA A 540 -33.24 7.12 7.18
C ALA A 540 -32.50 6.03 6.37
N SER A 541 -33.09 4.83 6.23
CA SER A 541 -32.53 3.74 5.42
C SER A 541 -32.41 4.11 3.93
N VAL A 542 -33.44 4.78 3.38
CA VAL A 542 -33.42 5.28 2.00
C VAL A 542 -32.35 6.37 1.82
N GLN A 543 -32.18 7.27 2.79
CA GLN A 543 -31.11 8.29 2.75
C GLN A 543 -29.73 7.64 2.77
N GLN A 544 -29.51 6.68 3.67
CA GLN A 544 -28.25 5.93 3.75
C GLN A 544 -27.94 5.17 2.46
N SER A 545 -28.94 4.52 1.86
CA SER A 545 -28.80 3.83 0.58
C SER A 545 -28.41 4.79 -0.56
N ASN A 546 -29.03 5.98 -0.62
CA ASN A 546 -28.69 7.01 -1.59
C ASN A 546 -27.28 7.57 -1.39
N GLU A 547 -26.83 7.71 -0.15
CA GLU A 547 -25.46 8.13 0.17
C GLU A 547 -24.44 7.08 -0.28
N LEU A 548 -24.72 5.80 -0.05
CA LEU A 548 -23.90 4.69 -0.55
C LEU A 548 -23.84 4.67 -2.09
N HIS A 549 -24.98 4.86 -2.77
CA HIS A 549 -25.00 4.94 -4.24
C HIS A 549 -24.14 6.10 -4.77
N LYS A 550 -24.21 7.28 -4.12
CA LYS A 550 -23.35 8.42 -4.48
C LYS A 550 -21.87 8.13 -4.24
N ALA A 551 -21.53 7.41 -3.16
CA ALA A 551 -20.16 6.99 -2.91
C ALA A 551 -19.67 6.03 -4.01
N TYR A 552 -20.48 5.03 -4.40
CA TYR A 552 -20.15 4.12 -5.49
C TYR A 552 -19.98 4.84 -6.84
N GLU A 553 -20.82 5.83 -7.16
CA GLU A 553 -20.64 6.64 -8.37
C GLU A 553 -19.32 7.43 -8.37
N GLN A 554 -18.92 7.95 -7.21
CA GLN A 554 -17.63 8.64 -7.04
C GLN A 554 -16.46 7.68 -7.21
N GLU A 555 -16.49 6.52 -6.54
CA GLU A 555 -15.48 5.47 -6.66
C GLU A 555 -15.37 4.98 -8.12
N LEU A 556 -16.49 4.74 -8.80
CA LEU A 556 -16.49 4.34 -10.21
C LEU A 556 -15.90 5.44 -11.11
N GLY A 557 -16.16 6.71 -10.81
CA GLY A 557 -15.55 7.86 -11.49
C GLY A 557 -14.04 7.95 -11.25
N GLU A 558 -13.56 7.63 -10.05
CA GLU A 558 -12.13 7.57 -9.72
C GLU A 558 -11.43 6.40 -10.41
N VAL A 559 -12.05 5.22 -10.41
CA VAL A 559 -11.56 4.04 -11.14
C VAL A 559 -11.50 4.35 -12.64
N HIS A 560 -12.53 4.97 -13.21
CA HIS A 560 -12.52 5.38 -14.61
C HIS A 560 -11.38 6.37 -14.91
N LYS A 561 -11.17 7.39 -14.07
CA LYS A 561 -10.03 8.31 -14.20
C LYS A 561 -8.69 7.60 -14.10
N ALA A 562 -8.56 6.64 -13.19
CA ALA A 562 -7.34 5.83 -13.04
C ALA A 562 -7.07 4.98 -14.28
N LEU A 563 -8.10 4.36 -14.87
CA LEU A 563 -8.01 3.61 -16.12
C LEU A 563 -7.61 4.49 -17.31
N VAL A 564 -8.19 5.70 -17.42
CA VAL A 564 -7.80 6.65 -18.47
C VAL A 564 -6.34 7.08 -18.29
N LYS A 565 -5.89 7.36 -17.06
CA LYS A 565 -4.48 7.67 -16.78
C LYS A 565 -3.56 6.50 -17.11
N LEU A 566 -3.94 5.27 -16.76
CA LEU A 566 -3.18 4.06 -17.09
C LEU A 566 -3.03 3.91 -18.61
N ASN A 567 -4.11 4.08 -19.35
CA ASN A 567 -4.10 4.02 -20.81
C ASN A 567 -3.19 5.12 -21.42
N THR A 568 -3.28 6.35 -20.90
CA THR A 568 -2.41 7.45 -21.33
C THR A 568 -0.93 7.15 -21.04
N ASN A 569 -0.64 6.56 -19.88
CA ASN A 569 0.71 6.12 -19.52
C ASN A 569 1.20 4.98 -20.43
N GLN A 570 0.33 4.03 -20.79
CA GLN A 570 0.65 2.96 -21.74
C GLN A 570 1.01 3.53 -23.12
N HIS A 571 0.25 4.51 -23.61
CA HIS A 571 0.59 5.19 -24.87
C HIS A 571 1.90 5.98 -24.78
N THR A 572 2.16 6.63 -23.64
CA THR A 572 3.43 7.33 -23.41
C THR A 572 4.59 6.33 -23.39
N LEU A 573 4.44 5.19 -22.70
CA LEU A 573 5.43 4.11 -22.66
C LEU A 573 5.67 3.53 -24.06
N ALA A 574 4.62 3.24 -24.82
CA ALA A 574 4.73 2.77 -26.19
C ALA A 574 5.49 3.78 -27.07
N GLY A 575 5.15 5.07 -26.96
CA GLY A 575 5.86 6.15 -27.66
C GLY A 575 7.33 6.23 -27.28
N THR A 576 7.67 6.09 -25.99
CA THR A 576 9.07 6.04 -25.56
C THR A 576 9.79 4.81 -26.09
N ILE A 577 9.17 3.62 -26.07
CA ILE A 577 9.78 2.39 -26.60
C ILE A 577 10.07 2.53 -28.10
N ASP A 578 9.15 3.10 -28.88
CA ASP A 578 9.37 3.36 -30.30
C ASP A 578 10.49 4.40 -30.52
N GLN A 579 10.58 5.41 -29.67
CA GLN A 579 11.67 6.39 -29.70
C GLN A 579 13.02 5.73 -29.38
N TRP A 580 13.09 4.85 -28.38
CA TRP A 580 14.29 4.09 -28.05
C TRP A 580 14.68 3.14 -29.18
N ARG A 581 13.70 2.48 -29.80
CA ARG A 581 13.93 1.59 -30.94
C ARG A 581 14.49 2.35 -32.14
N THR A 582 13.92 3.51 -32.46
CA THR A 582 14.40 4.35 -33.57
C THR A 582 15.78 4.94 -33.29
N HIS A 583 16.02 5.49 -32.09
CA HIS A 583 17.35 5.96 -31.69
C HIS A 583 18.39 4.85 -31.67
N GLY A 584 18.08 3.69 -31.07
CA GLY A 584 18.98 2.54 -31.04
C GLY A 584 19.33 2.04 -32.45
N THR A 585 18.36 1.97 -33.37
CA THR A 585 18.64 1.61 -34.76
C THR A 585 19.52 2.65 -35.47
N SER A 586 19.33 3.94 -35.20
CA SER A 586 20.14 5.02 -35.75
C SER A 586 21.58 4.99 -35.22
N GLU A 587 21.75 4.76 -33.91
CA GLU A 587 23.05 4.65 -33.27
C GLU A 587 23.82 3.42 -33.75
N LEU A 588 23.15 2.27 -33.88
CA LEU A 588 23.76 1.06 -34.44
C LEU A 588 24.18 1.26 -35.90
N ALA A 589 23.38 1.97 -36.70
CA ALA A 589 23.77 2.33 -38.07
C ALA A 589 25.01 3.26 -38.08
N ALA A 590 25.07 4.23 -37.16
CA ALA A 590 26.24 5.11 -37.03
C ALA A 590 27.50 4.35 -36.57
N ILE A 591 27.37 3.41 -35.63
CA ILE A 591 28.47 2.53 -35.19
C ILE A 591 28.91 1.64 -36.35
N GLY A 592 27.97 1.02 -37.07
CA GLY A 592 28.27 0.22 -38.26
C GLY A 592 29.07 1.01 -39.29
N GLY A 593 28.67 2.25 -39.59
CA GLY A 593 29.43 3.13 -40.49
C GLY A 593 30.83 3.48 -39.99
N ARG A 594 31.02 3.65 -38.67
CA ARG A 594 32.35 3.87 -38.08
C ARG A 594 33.23 2.62 -38.14
N ILE A 595 32.66 1.44 -37.92
CA ILE A 595 33.38 0.16 -38.04
C ILE A 595 33.81 -0.05 -39.50
N ASP A 596 32.93 0.21 -40.47
CA ASP A 596 33.28 0.11 -41.89
C ASP A 596 34.39 1.10 -42.28
N MET A 597 34.35 2.32 -41.74
CA MET A 597 35.40 3.32 -41.95
C MET A 597 36.73 2.84 -41.35
N LEU A 598 36.72 2.33 -40.11
CA LEU A 598 37.90 1.80 -39.46
C LEU A 598 38.45 0.57 -40.18
N ALA A 599 37.59 -0.32 -40.68
CA ALA A 599 37.99 -1.46 -41.51
C ALA A 599 38.72 -0.98 -42.78
N ARG A 600 38.20 0.04 -43.47
CA ARG A 600 38.88 0.64 -44.63
C ARG A 600 40.21 1.30 -44.25
N GLU A 601 40.29 1.98 -43.11
CA GLU A 601 41.53 2.61 -42.65
C GLU A 601 42.60 1.61 -42.26
N THR A 602 42.23 0.52 -41.59
CA THR A 602 43.15 -0.59 -41.25
C THR A 602 43.64 -1.36 -42.47
N GLN A 603 42.88 -1.36 -43.58
CA GLN A 603 43.29 -1.99 -44.82
C GLN A 603 44.33 -1.16 -45.60
N LYS A 604 44.36 0.17 -45.45
CA LYS A 604 45.34 1.07 -46.11
C LYS A 604 46.81 0.71 -45.81
N PRO A 605 47.26 0.53 -44.55
CA PRO A 605 48.65 0.19 -44.28
C PRO A 605 49.01 -1.20 -44.81
N VAL A 606 48.09 -2.16 -44.82
CA VAL A 606 48.32 -3.49 -45.42
C VAL A 606 48.56 -3.35 -46.92
N GLN A 607 47.72 -2.59 -47.63
CA GLN A 607 47.93 -2.30 -49.05
C GLN A 607 49.24 -1.54 -49.31
N MET A 608 49.61 -0.60 -48.45
CA MET A 608 50.88 0.13 -48.57
C MET A 608 52.09 -0.77 -48.32
N LEU A 609 52.02 -1.68 -47.35
CA LEU A 609 53.07 -2.68 -47.09
C LEU A 609 53.20 -3.66 -48.26
N GLU A 610 52.09 -4.09 -48.84
CA GLU A 610 52.08 -4.93 -50.04
C GLU A 610 52.74 -4.21 -51.22
N GLN A 611 52.43 -2.93 -51.44
CA GLN A 611 53.09 -2.10 -52.44
C GLN A 611 54.59 -1.92 -52.18
N MET A 612 55.00 -1.69 -50.93
CA MET A 612 56.42 -1.61 -50.56
C MET A 612 57.14 -2.94 -50.76
N SER A 613 56.51 -4.07 -50.45
CA SER A 613 57.07 -5.40 -50.71
C SER A 613 57.29 -5.63 -52.20
N ILE A 614 56.30 -5.32 -53.03
CA ILE A 614 56.41 -5.42 -54.49
C ILE A 614 57.54 -4.51 -55.02
N SER A 615 57.64 -3.28 -54.49
CA SER A 615 58.72 -2.34 -54.85
C SER A 615 60.10 -2.84 -54.45
N MET A 616 60.22 -3.41 -53.24
CA MET A 616 61.46 -3.98 -52.73
C MET A 616 61.91 -5.20 -53.56
N ASP A 617 60.98 -6.08 -53.94
CA ASP A 617 61.25 -7.21 -54.83
C ASP A 617 61.71 -6.75 -56.21
N ALA A 618 61.09 -5.69 -56.76
CA ALA A 618 61.51 -5.11 -58.02
C ALA A 618 62.91 -4.50 -57.93
N MET A 619 63.21 -3.75 -56.86
CA MET A 619 64.55 -3.21 -56.62
C MET A 619 65.59 -4.31 -56.41
N HIS A 620 65.25 -5.37 -55.69
CA HIS A 620 66.12 -6.53 -55.49
C HIS A 620 66.44 -7.18 -56.83
N LYS A 621 65.44 -7.47 -57.67
CA LYS A 621 65.63 -8.01 -59.02
C LYS A 621 66.50 -7.11 -59.89
N ILE A 622 66.30 -5.79 -59.87
CA ILE A 622 67.12 -4.83 -60.63
C ILE A 622 68.56 -4.83 -60.13
N THR A 623 68.77 -4.87 -58.81
CA THR A 623 70.09 -4.87 -58.18
C THR A 623 70.85 -6.15 -58.51
N VAL A 624 70.20 -7.31 -58.37
CA VAL A 624 70.73 -8.62 -58.75
C VAL A 624 71.06 -8.64 -60.24
N ALA A 625 70.18 -8.16 -61.12
CA ALA A 625 70.45 -8.09 -62.56
C ALA A 625 71.63 -7.16 -62.89
N ARG A 626 71.76 -6.01 -62.23
CA ARG A 626 72.89 -5.08 -62.40
C ARG A 626 74.20 -5.71 -61.90
N TYR A 627 74.13 -6.45 -60.81
CA TYR A 627 75.27 -7.15 -60.22
C TYR A 627 75.74 -8.33 -61.09
N HIS A 628 74.81 -9.15 -61.61
CA HIS A 628 75.12 -10.19 -62.60
C HIS A 628 75.75 -9.61 -63.87
N ARG A 629 75.28 -8.46 -64.36
CA ARG A 629 75.91 -7.80 -65.53
C ARG A 629 77.35 -7.39 -65.26
N ARG A 630 77.65 -6.90 -64.05
CA ARG A 630 78.99 -6.41 -63.69
C ARG A 630 79.97 -7.53 -63.34
N ASN A 631 79.48 -8.63 -62.77
CA ASN A 631 80.30 -9.76 -62.32
C ASN A 631 80.15 -11.01 -63.21
N ARG A 632 79.68 -10.84 -64.45
CA ARG A 632 79.40 -11.93 -65.39
C ARG A 632 80.60 -12.85 -65.63
N PHE A 633 81.80 -12.29 -65.61
CA PHE A 633 83.06 -13.03 -65.70
C PHE A 633 83.32 -13.90 -64.46
N TRP A 634 83.10 -13.37 -63.25
CA TRP A 634 83.24 -14.12 -62.00
C TRP A 634 82.24 -15.26 -61.89
N TYR A 635 81.00 -15.04 -62.35
CA TYR A 635 79.98 -16.08 -62.43
C TYR A 635 80.33 -17.19 -63.43
N TRP A 636 80.93 -16.85 -64.58
CA TRP A 636 81.44 -17.83 -65.54
C TRP A 636 82.60 -18.65 -64.95
N LEU A 637 83.44 -18.04 -64.11
CA LEU A 637 84.63 -18.68 -63.56
C LEU A 637 84.36 -19.59 -62.35
N LEU A 638 83.33 -19.28 -61.54
CA LEU A 638 83.06 -19.95 -60.24
C LEU A 638 81.78 -20.79 -60.21
N GLY A 639 80.95 -20.76 -61.25
CA GLY A 639 79.96 -21.80 -61.51
C GLY A 639 78.67 -21.83 -60.66
N THR A 640 78.54 -21.12 -59.53
CA THR A 640 77.27 -21.06 -58.77
C THR A 640 77.04 -19.76 -57.99
N ASP A 641 75.75 -19.48 -57.72
CA ASP A 641 75.18 -18.21 -57.25
C ASP A 641 75.31 -17.91 -55.74
N ASP A 642 76.06 -18.72 -54.99
CA ASP A 642 75.80 -18.87 -53.55
C ASP A 642 76.70 -18.04 -52.61
N TRP A 643 77.48 -17.10 -53.14
CA TRP A 643 78.35 -16.28 -52.28
C TRP A 643 77.62 -15.11 -51.61
N VAL A 644 76.53 -14.62 -52.22
CA VAL A 644 75.77 -13.49 -51.66
C VAL A 644 74.94 -13.95 -50.45
N ALA A 645 74.35 -15.15 -50.49
CA ALA A 645 73.69 -15.77 -49.35
C ALA A 645 74.65 -15.96 -48.15
N ALA A 646 75.92 -16.26 -48.42
CA ALA A 646 76.97 -16.40 -47.40
C ALA A 646 77.41 -15.06 -46.76
N SER A 647 77.12 -13.90 -47.37
CA SER A 647 77.52 -12.58 -46.85
C SER A 647 76.46 -11.87 -45.99
N TRP A 648 75.21 -12.34 -46.03
CA TRP A 648 74.09 -11.88 -45.20
C TRP A 648 73.91 -12.49 -43.79
N PRO A 649 74.62 -13.54 -43.31
CA PRO A 649 74.42 -14.10 -41.97
C PRO A 649 74.65 -13.13 -40.81
N SER A 650 75.38 -12.03 -41.04
CA SER A 650 75.70 -11.06 -39.99
C SER A 650 74.52 -10.17 -39.58
N GLN A 651 73.55 -9.91 -40.47
CA GLN A 651 72.37 -9.12 -40.11
C GLN A 651 71.27 -9.97 -39.48
N LEU A 652 71.13 -11.22 -39.92
CA LEU A 652 70.14 -12.16 -39.40
C LEU A 652 70.49 -12.60 -37.97
N SER A 653 71.77 -12.91 -37.71
CA SER A 653 72.25 -13.17 -36.34
C SER A 653 72.16 -11.93 -35.44
N LYS A 654 72.37 -10.72 -35.99
CA LYS A 654 72.20 -9.47 -35.24
C LYS A 654 70.72 -9.21 -34.91
N LEU A 655 69.80 -9.43 -35.84
CA LEU A 655 68.35 -9.33 -35.61
C LEU A 655 67.83 -10.39 -34.62
N GLU A 656 68.36 -11.61 -34.65
CA GLU A 656 68.05 -12.63 -33.64
C GLU A 656 68.58 -12.26 -32.26
N SER A 657 69.76 -11.64 -32.18
CA SER A 657 70.31 -11.12 -30.92
C SER A 657 69.46 -9.96 -30.36
N GLU A 658 68.96 -9.08 -31.23
CA GLU A 658 68.06 -7.98 -30.85
C GLU A 658 66.67 -8.50 -30.45
N ARG A 659 66.14 -9.53 -31.13
CA ARG A 659 64.88 -10.20 -30.75
C ARG A 659 64.95 -10.86 -29.38
N ASN A 660 66.09 -11.45 -29.03
CA ASN A 660 66.29 -12.09 -27.73
C ASN A 660 66.49 -11.08 -26.58
N LEU A 661 66.87 -9.82 -26.89
CA LEU A 661 66.96 -8.73 -25.91
C LEU A 661 65.60 -8.12 -25.56
N VAL A 662 64.61 -8.23 -26.44
CA VAL A 662 63.23 -7.79 -26.17
C VAL A 662 62.50 -8.90 -25.41
N LYS A 663 62.55 -8.86 -24.08
CA LYS A 663 61.72 -9.75 -23.24
C LYS A 663 60.24 -9.51 -23.54
N PRO A 664 59.44 -10.56 -23.80
CA PRO A 664 58.00 -10.40 -23.89
C PRO A 664 57.46 -10.00 -22.52
N VAL A 665 56.79 -8.84 -22.45
CA VAL A 665 55.97 -8.45 -21.31
C VAL A 665 54.86 -9.50 -21.19
N ARG A 666 54.98 -10.41 -20.21
CA ARG A 666 53.88 -11.28 -19.82
C ARG A 666 52.73 -10.39 -19.36
N ARG A 667 51.60 -10.46 -20.05
CA ARG A 667 50.30 -10.04 -19.53
C ARG A 667 49.79 -11.08 -18.55
#